data_AF-N9MTW2-F1
#
_entry.id   AF-N9MTW2-F1
#
_cell.length_a   1.000
_cell.length_b   1.000
_cell.length_c   1.000
_cell.angle_alpha   90.00
_cell.angle_beta   90.00
_cell.angle_gamma   90.00
#
_symmetry.space_group_name_H-M   'P 1'
#
loop_
_entity.id
_entity.type
_entity.pdbx_description
1 polymer ?
#
loop_
_entity_poly.entity_id
_entity_poly.type
_entity_poly.pdbx_seq_one_letter_code
_entity_poly.pdbx_strand_id
1 'polypeptide(L)'
;MGKNPKLILLCVSSFILFGCASDKDNYNGPVEGSAQIVSENKENSSLGIVTKANVSLEDKVNDIFGYDKRFVERMPDVIGNVKYISSPAIEYNFGSLIVNGKGGWRNTGQPVQAKASDVRIVPFHGWIRYPQININNSTKKFPIIIFLHGQHITGDPSYQGYDYLAKNLAEQGYVVLSIDANEINGTGGDPSSQSRGQLVLGTLDKLKQLDHFGGAGLLTELKGKLDFNSIGIMGHSRGGQGIYLAIKFNTARFGNDINIFEKALLKNPNNFKKFPDLIEAAKSGNTNKLLELMLVNNISFSRTTDSVKPYNFKAAFALAPTDFEQIKGITNVPVATLLPSCDGDVSDLEGANNYDNNRFSLKYDTAPKFQVLVRGANHNFYNTTWLNDDYYAGKAPYSNLTYCNANRPDSVRLNPVDQRNMGQFIINSFMRYFVGGENQFKSYWNAVGQLPQSACPKGDETCDERVIVTIQQNDSKLIQRFEHDNALTTNLLGGLNKFSGFTQNGIVSCKSYLGGKDIDKSLKCSNPTIPEFYKSASAYTGGLVSSPDQLQLSWEKPNPVYSLSLNNVSTLGYDSLTFRVALPIDVGQDVNIELTDLNGKTSTVIASDFSDAFYTIPRKKVNGIPLLIAEGDGFYKGKTTEALNMVSIPLTAFKGVDPSFLSNLAFTFPKSSGAIVINDIQLQKLR
;
A
#
# COMPACT_ATOMS: atom_id res chain seq x y z
N MET A 1 19.50 12.11 80.11
CA MET A 1 18.16 12.43 80.66
C MET A 1 17.46 13.38 79.69
N GLY A 2 16.22 13.08 79.29
CA GLY A 2 15.19 14.11 79.01
C GLY A 2 15.00 14.69 77.59
N LYS A 3 14.17 13.99 76.79
CA LYS A 3 12.97 14.47 76.04
C LYS A 3 12.98 15.80 75.23
N ASN A 4 12.84 15.63 73.90
CA ASN A 4 11.93 16.26 72.88
C ASN A 4 10.74 17.14 73.39
N PRO A 5 10.04 18.02 72.59
CA PRO A 5 9.87 17.98 71.11
C PRO A 5 9.63 19.30 70.28
N LYS A 6 9.67 19.14 68.94
CA LYS A 6 8.80 19.68 67.85
C LYS A 6 8.60 21.20 67.55
N LEU A 7 9.06 21.55 66.33
CA LEU A 7 8.28 21.97 65.13
C LEU A 7 7.62 23.37 65.10
N ILE A 8 8.20 24.31 64.33
CA ILE A 8 7.45 25.32 63.54
C ILE A 8 8.11 25.44 62.16
N LEU A 9 7.31 25.20 61.13
CA LEU A 9 7.60 25.31 59.71
C LEU A 9 7.34 26.77 59.28
N LEU A 10 8.28 27.40 58.57
CA LEU A 10 8.07 28.69 57.90
C LEU A 10 8.62 28.61 56.47
N CYS A 11 7.72 28.83 55.51
CA CYS A 11 7.94 28.96 54.08
C CYS A 11 9.04 29.99 53.76
N VAL A 12 9.94 29.65 52.83
CA VAL A 12 10.43 30.62 51.84
C VAL A 12 10.55 29.93 50.48
N SER A 13 9.85 30.53 49.54
CA SER A 13 9.79 30.34 48.09
C SER A 13 11.13 30.17 47.39
N SER A 14 11.19 29.28 46.39
CA SER A 14 12.05 29.45 45.22
C SER A 14 11.32 28.93 43.99
N PHE A 15 10.91 29.88 43.15
CA PHE A 15 10.46 29.68 41.79
C PHE A 15 11.60 29.05 40.98
N ILE A 16 11.44 27.78 40.60
CA ILE A 16 12.15 27.19 39.47
C ILE A 16 11.11 27.08 38.36
N LEU A 17 11.36 27.78 37.26
CA LEU A 17 10.61 27.69 36.01
C LEU A 17 10.60 26.23 35.52
N PHE A 18 9.53 25.50 35.82
CA PHE A 18 9.17 24.29 35.10
C PHE A 18 8.40 24.70 33.85
N GLY A 19 8.97 24.40 32.69
CA GLY A 19 8.23 24.41 31.43
C GLY A 19 7.01 23.48 31.51
N CYS A 20 5.93 23.89 30.86
CA CYS A 20 4.67 23.15 30.76
C CYS A 20 4.89 21.71 30.30
N ALA A 21 4.85 20.74 31.22
CA ALA A 21 4.78 19.32 30.89
C ALA A 21 3.29 18.94 30.67
N SER A 22 2.88 18.84 29.41
CA SER A 22 1.53 18.45 28.99
C SER A 22 1.32 16.93 28.83
N ASP A 23 2.30 16.09 29.18
CA ASP A 23 2.16 14.63 29.18
C ASP A 23 2.08 14.11 30.63
N LYS A 24 0.88 13.77 31.08
CA LYS A 24 0.67 12.97 32.30
C LYS A 24 -0.12 11.70 31.98
N ASP A 25 0.40 10.89 31.06
CA ASP A 25 0.12 9.45 31.08
C ASP A 25 0.98 8.85 32.22
N ASN A 26 0.50 9.02 33.46
CA ASN A 26 1.28 8.70 34.68
C ASN A 26 1.30 7.20 35.02
N TYR A 27 0.54 6.38 34.28
CA TYR A 27 0.44 4.96 34.60
C TYR A 27 1.65 4.19 34.06
N ASN A 28 2.49 3.73 34.99
CA ASN A 28 3.71 2.99 34.71
C ASN A 28 3.58 1.55 35.22
N GLY A 29 2.77 0.74 34.54
CA GLY A 29 2.47 -0.64 34.93
C GLY A 29 2.03 -1.53 33.75
N PRO A 30 1.61 -2.78 34.02
CA PRO A 30 1.11 -3.70 33.00
C PRO A 30 -0.04 -3.11 32.19
N VAL A 31 -0.14 -3.45 30.91
CA VAL A 31 -1.26 -2.99 30.08
C VAL A 31 -2.58 -3.47 30.69
N GLU A 32 -3.41 -2.51 31.07
CA GLU A 32 -4.74 -2.75 31.63
C GLU A 32 -5.75 -3.11 30.54
N GLY A 33 -6.84 -3.77 30.94
CA GLY A 33 -7.94 -4.17 30.07
C GLY A 33 -8.13 -5.68 29.99
N SER A 34 -8.47 -6.22 28.83
CA SER A 34 -8.79 -7.64 28.65
C SER A 34 -8.05 -8.29 27.50
N ALA A 35 -7.87 -9.60 27.63
CA ALA A 35 -7.37 -10.48 26.57
C ALA A 35 -8.13 -11.81 26.64
N GLN A 36 -8.89 -12.15 25.61
CA GLN A 36 -9.74 -13.34 25.59
C GLN A 36 -9.53 -14.14 24.31
N ILE A 37 -9.52 -15.47 24.41
CA ILE A 37 -9.50 -16.33 23.22
C ILE A 37 -10.83 -16.14 22.50
N VAL A 38 -10.75 -15.88 21.19
CA VAL A 38 -11.93 -15.81 20.33
C VAL A 38 -12.56 -17.19 20.26
N SER A 39 -13.84 -17.30 20.64
CA SER A 39 -14.59 -18.54 20.47
C SER A 39 -14.72 -18.87 18.98
N GLU A 40 -14.23 -20.04 18.56
CA GLU A 40 -14.43 -20.52 17.19
C GLU A 40 -15.93 -20.69 16.91
N ASN A 41 -16.50 -19.81 16.10
CA ASN A 41 -17.81 -20.04 15.51
C ASN A 41 -17.68 -21.23 14.54
N LYS A 42 -18.22 -22.39 14.94
CA LYS A 42 -18.21 -23.64 14.15
C LYS A 42 -18.77 -23.48 12.74
N GLU A 43 -19.56 -22.45 12.44
CA GLU A 43 -20.13 -22.21 11.11
C GLU A 43 -19.11 -21.76 10.05
N ASN A 44 -18.00 -21.11 10.44
CA ASN A 44 -16.93 -20.74 9.49
C ASN A 44 -15.90 -21.84 9.25
N SER A 45 -15.99 -22.99 9.93
CA SER A 45 -15.14 -24.16 9.67
C SER A 45 -15.46 -24.87 8.34
N SER A 46 -16.55 -24.47 7.68
CA SER A 46 -16.95 -24.96 6.35
C SER A 46 -16.33 -24.16 5.18
N LEU A 47 -15.67 -23.03 5.45
CA LEU A 47 -14.90 -22.27 4.46
C LEU A 47 -13.50 -22.88 4.34
N GLY A 48 -13.45 -24.03 3.66
CA GLY A 48 -12.22 -24.66 3.23
C GLY A 48 -11.27 -24.93 4.39
N ILE A 49 -11.54 -26.00 5.13
CA ILE A 49 -10.43 -26.92 5.42
C ILE A 49 -9.76 -27.08 4.06
N VAL A 50 -8.59 -26.45 3.89
CA VAL A 50 -7.56 -26.99 3.02
C VAL A 50 -7.43 -28.38 3.60
N THR A 51 -8.19 -29.31 3.01
CA THR A 51 -7.85 -30.71 3.13
C THR A 51 -6.38 -30.68 2.83
N LYS A 52 -5.59 -31.33 3.69
CA LYS A 52 -4.32 -31.84 3.25
C LYS A 52 -4.66 -32.64 1.99
N ALA A 53 -4.72 -31.98 0.85
CA ALA A 53 -4.33 -32.57 -0.38
C ALA A 53 -2.99 -33.15 0.03
N ASN A 54 -2.88 -34.46 -0.11
CA ASN A 54 -1.60 -35.10 -0.26
C ASN A 54 -0.97 -34.49 -1.52
N VAL A 55 -0.69 -33.19 -1.51
CA VAL A 55 0.38 -32.58 -2.27
C VAL A 55 1.58 -33.19 -1.57
N SER A 56 2.17 -34.17 -2.24
CA SER A 56 3.53 -34.55 -1.97
C SER A 56 4.31 -33.29 -1.63
N LEU A 57 4.96 -33.26 -0.47
CA LEU A 57 5.84 -32.20 0.01
C LEU A 57 7.11 -32.10 -0.86
N GLU A 58 6.93 -32.03 -2.18
CA GLU A 58 7.95 -31.99 -3.22
C GLU A 58 7.71 -30.84 -4.22
N ASP A 59 7.14 -29.71 -3.81
CA ASP A 59 7.36 -28.46 -4.58
C ASP A 59 8.69 -27.84 -4.15
N LYS A 60 9.76 -28.56 -4.51
CA LYS A 60 11.17 -28.17 -4.35
C LYS A 60 11.69 -27.37 -5.55
N VAL A 61 10.83 -26.72 -6.31
CA VAL A 61 11.22 -26.17 -7.60
C VAL A 61 11.23 -24.63 -7.55
N ASN A 62 12.35 -24.08 -7.09
CA ASN A 62 12.82 -22.80 -7.63
C ASN A 62 13.22 -23.07 -9.08
N ASP A 63 12.24 -23.08 -9.99
CA ASP A 63 12.51 -23.15 -11.42
C ASP A 63 13.36 -21.94 -11.78
N ILE A 64 14.55 -22.14 -12.33
CA ILE A 64 15.44 -21.05 -12.78
C ILE A 64 15.29 -20.91 -14.30
N PHE A 65 14.84 -19.73 -14.76
CA PHE A 65 14.47 -19.51 -16.16
C PHE A 65 15.57 -18.83 -16.99
N GLY A 66 16.51 -18.13 -16.35
CA GLY A 66 17.66 -17.46 -16.97
C GLY A 66 17.60 -15.92 -16.88
N TYR A 67 18.78 -15.28 -16.87
CA TYR A 67 18.89 -13.84 -16.64
C TYR A 67 18.41 -12.95 -17.80
N ASP A 68 18.25 -13.52 -19.00
CA ASP A 68 17.74 -12.85 -20.20
C ASP A 68 16.23 -13.04 -20.41
N LYS A 69 15.54 -13.73 -19.49
CA LYS A 69 14.08 -13.95 -19.52
C LYS A 69 13.34 -12.92 -18.68
N ARG A 70 12.02 -12.81 -18.87
CA ARG A 70 11.13 -12.00 -18.03
C ARG A 70 11.34 -12.29 -16.53
N PHE A 71 11.19 -13.55 -16.16
CA PHE A 71 11.39 -14.01 -14.79
C PHE A 71 12.73 -14.74 -14.67
N VAL A 72 13.40 -14.60 -13.53
CA VAL A 72 14.64 -15.33 -13.21
C VAL A 72 14.34 -16.63 -12.49
N GLU A 73 13.31 -16.64 -11.65
CA GLU A 73 12.88 -17.83 -10.92
C GLU A 73 11.40 -17.79 -10.53
N ARG A 74 10.85 -18.96 -10.18
CA ARG A 74 9.54 -19.09 -9.50
C ARG A 74 9.72 -18.97 -7.99
N MET A 75 8.84 -18.23 -7.34
CA MET A 75 8.89 -18.03 -5.88
C MET A 75 8.42 -19.25 -5.10
N PRO A 76 9.01 -19.51 -3.91
CA PRO A 76 8.43 -20.44 -2.97
C PRO A 76 7.14 -19.87 -2.39
N ASP A 77 6.26 -20.76 -1.93
CA ASP A 77 5.04 -20.38 -1.21
C ASP A 77 5.35 -19.75 0.17
N VAL A 78 4.47 -18.88 0.64
CA VAL A 78 4.47 -18.33 2.00
C VAL A 78 3.89 -19.29 3.06
N ILE A 79 3.15 -20.33 2.67
CA ILE A 79 2.48 -21.27 3.58
C ILE A 79 3.40 -22.44 4.00
N GLY A 80 4.39 -22.78 3.20
CA GLY A 80 5.32 -23.87 3.48
C GLY A 80 6.31 -23.61 4.62
N ASN A 81 6.96 -24.68 5.09
CA ASN A 81 8.05 -24.64 6.08
C ASN A 81 7.70 -23.87 7.37
N VAL A 82 6.57 -24.22 8.00
CA VAL A 82 6.10 -23.62 9.26
C VAL A 82 7.20 -23.70 10.33
N LYS A 83 7.54 -22.55 10.92
CA LYS A 83 8.62 -22.42 11.93
C LYS A 83 8.08 -22.48 13.36
N TYR A 84 6.83 -22.07 13.56
CA TYR A 84 6.18 -21.97 14.86
C TYR A 84 4.73 -22.42 14.80
N ILE A 85 4.19 -22.85 15.94
CA ILE A 85 2.75 -22.99 16.13
C ILE A 85 2.21 -21.58 16.41
N SER A 86 1.16 -21.15 15.71
CA SER A 86 0.46 -19.89 16.01
C SER A 86 -0.36 -20.02 17.29
N SER A 87 -0.43 -18.95 18.09
CA SER A 87 -1.42 -18.82 19.16
C SER A 87 -2.84 -18.91 18.59
N PRO A 88 -3.87 -19.17 19.42
CA PRO A 88 -5.24 -18.80 19.06
C PRO A 88 -5.34 -17.31 18.71
N ALA A 89 -6.39 -16.92 17.99
CA ALA A 89 -6.73 -15.49 17.91
C ALA A 89 -7.16 -15.01 19.30
N ILE A 90 -6.52 -13.95 19.77
CA ILE A 90 -6.81 -13.35 21.08
C ILE A 90 -7.40 -11.97 20.85
N GLU A 91 -8.61 -11.75 21.33
CA GLU A 91 -9.25 -10.45 21.37
C GLU A 91 -8.67 -9.62 22.51
N TYR A 92 -8.17 -8.42 22.18
CA TYR A 92 -7.62 -7.50 23.15
C TYR A 92 -8.46 -6.23 23.25
N ASN A 93 -8.53 -5.69 24.46
CA ASN A 93 -8.99 -4.34 24.72
C ASN A 93 -7.99 -3.69 25.68
N PHE A 94 -7.26 -2.66 25.23
CA PHE A 94 -6.25 -1.95 26.03
C PHE A 94 -6.71 -0.58 26.52
N GLY A 95 -8.03 -0.35 26.59
CA GLY A 95 -8.63 0.93 26.94
C GLY A 95 -8.96 1.76 25.71
N SER A 96 -8.81 3.09 25.80
CA SER A 96 -9.12 4.02 24.72
C SER A 96 -8.04 5.08 24.51
N LEU A 97 -8.03 5.67 23.32
CA LEU A 97 -7.14 6.71 22.87
C LEU A 97 -7.92 7.96 22.49
N ILE A 98 -7.46 9.11 22.97
CA ILE A 98 -7.90 10.39 22.43
C ILE A 98 -7.12 10.66 21.14
N VAL A 99 -7.86 10.68 20.03
CA VAL A 99 -7.38 10.97 18.69
C VAL A 99 -8.10 12.18 18.13
N ASN A 100 -7.56 12.72 17.04
CA ASN A 100 -8.20 13.80 16.32
C ASN A 100 -8.15 13.60 14.82
N GLY A 101 -9.28 13.81 14.16
CA GLY A 101 -9.34 13.94 12.71
C GLY A 101 -8.92 15.33 12.24
N LYS A 102 -9.23 15.58 10.96
CA LYS A 102 -9.05 16.87 10.29
C LYS A 102 -10.33 17.24 9.55
N GLY A 103 -10.88 18.41 9.85
CA GLY A 103 -12.01 18.96 9.11
C GLY A 103 -11.64 19.41 7.69
N GLY A 104 -12.22 18.75 6.69
CA GLY A 104 -12.10 19.11 5.26
C GLY A 104 -11.32 18.08 4.44
N TRP A 105 -11.87 17.70 3.28
CA TRP A 105 -11.23 16.83 2.30
C TRP A 105 -10.20 17.64 1.49
N ARG A 106 -9.10 17.00 1.03
CA ARG A 106 -8.11 17.55 0.06
C ARG A 106 -7.06 18.51 0.62
N ASN A 107 -6.26 18.06 1.57
CA ASN A 107 -5.09 18.81 2.06
C ASN A 107 -3.77 18.15 1.64
N THR A 108 -2.62 18.74 1.97
CA THR A 108 -1.26 18.38 1.49
C THR A 108 -0.66 17.06 2.02
N GLY A 109 -1.50 16.15 2.53
CA GLY A 109 -1.02 14.88 3.11
C GLY A 109 -0.22 15.04 4.39
N GLN A 110 -0.19 16.24 4.97
CA GLN A 110 0.52 16.52 6.21
C GLN A 110 -0.42 16.39 7.42
N PRO A 111 0.06 15.76 8.51
CA PRO A 111 -0.52 15.83 9.84
C PRO A 111 -0.85 17.28 10.23
N VAL A 112 -2.03 17.53 10.80
CA VAL A 112 -2.38 18.85 11.37
C VAL A 112 -2.96 18.73 12.78
N GLN A 113 -2.61 19.69 13.63
CA GLN A 113 -3.14 19.77 14.99
C GLN A 113 -4.66 20.02 14.98
N ALA A 114 -5.36 19.36 15.91
CA ALA A 114 -6.80 19.26 15.95
C ALA A 114 -7.54 20.61 16.08
N LYS A 115 -8.71 20.71 15.44
CA LYS A 115 -9.80 21.54 15.95
C LYS A 115 -10.56 20.72 17.01
N ALA A 116 -11.08 21.39 18.05
CA ALA A 116 -11.89 20.74 19.09
C ALA A 116 -13.14 20.00 18.56
N SER A 117 -13.58 20.27 17.32
CA SER A 117 -14.66 19.53 16.65
C SER A 117 -14.28 18.12 16.18
N ASP A 118 -12.98 17.87 16.04
CA ASP A 118 -12.49 16.67 15.35
C ASP A 118 -11.88 15.66 16.35
N VAL A 119 -11.90 15.98 17.65
CA VAL A 119 -11.41 15.15 18.75
C VAL A 119 -12.42 14.05 19.09
N ARG A 120 -11.91 12.84 19.35
CA ARG A 120 -12.70 11.63 19.63
C ARG A 120 -11.97 10.72 20.62
N ILE A 121 -12.73 9.86 21.28
CA ILE A 121 -12.22 8.72 22.04
C ILE A 121 -12.42 7.48 21.19
N VAL A 122 -11.34 6.74 20.90
CA VAL A 122 -11.35 5.54 20.07
C VAL A 122 -10.75 4.37 20.86
N PRO A 123 -11.38 3.20 20.91
CA PRO A 123 -10.86 2.08 21.68
C PRO A 123 -9.56 1.51 21.09
N PHE A 124 -8.66 1.08 21.96
CA PHE A 124 -7.56 0.17 21.60
C PHE A 124 -8.09 -1.25 21.57
N HIS A 125 -8.86 -1.56 20.53
CA HIS A 125 -9.52 -2.84 20.35
C HIS A 125 -9.01 -3.54 19.08
N GLY A 126 -9.09 -4.86 19.05
CA GLY A 126 -8.67 -5.67 17.93
C GLY A 126 -8.23 -7.06 18.36
N TRP A 127 -7.65 -7.82 17.44
CA TRP A 127 -7.15 -9.15 17.71
C TRP A 127 -5.64 -9.25 17.51
N ILE A 128 -5.02 -10.20 18.19
CA ILE A 128 -3.58 -10.49 18.11
C ILE A 128 -3.35 -12.00 17.94
N ARG A 129 -2.36 -12.33 17.11
CA ARG A 129 -1.72 -13.65 17.02
C ARG A 129 -0.22 -13.51 17.21
N TYR A 130 0.39 -14.53 17.78
CA TYR A 130 1.84 -14.58 17.94
C TYR A 130 2.37 -16.01 17.83
N PRO A 131 3.69 -16.20 17.64
CA PRO A 131 4.31 -17.52 17.67
C PRO A 131 4.29 -18.04 19.11
N GLN A 132 3.78 -19.25 19.34
CA GLN A 132 3.75 -19.84 20.68
C GLN A 132 5.15 -19.90 21.29
N ILE A 133 5.26 -19.43 22.52
CA ILE A 133 6.52 -19.33 23.24
C ILE A 133 6.77 -20.63 24.01
N ASN A 134 7.94 -21.20 23.81
CA ASN A 134 8.42 -22.40 24.48
C ASN A 134 9.87 -22.22 24.93
N ILE A 135 10.45 -23.26 25.53
CA ILE A 135 11.81 -23.19 26.07
C ILE A 135 12.86 -22.82 25.00
N ASN A 136 12.67 -23.26 23.75
CA ASN A 136 13.62 -23.09 22.65
C ASN A 136 13.63 -21.67 22.05
N ASN A 137 12.57 -20.88 22.26
CA ASN A 137 12.46 -19.51 21.76
C ASN A 137 12.21 -18.49 22.89
N SER A 138 12.43 -18.89 24.15
CA SER A 138 12.16 -18.09 25.35
C SER A 138 12.92 -16.76 25.44
N THR A 139 14.02 -16.59 24.72
CA THR A 139 14.78 -15.32 24.66
C THR A 139 14.59 -14.57 23.35
N LYS A 140 13.85 -15.15 22.39
CA LYS A 140 13.66 -14.58 21.06
C LYS A 140 12.68 -13.40 21.11
N LYS A 141 13.05 -12.34 20.39
CA LYS A 141 12.13 -11.26 20.02
C LYS A 141 11.59 -11.48 18.62
N PHE A 142 10.34 -11.14 18.41
CA PHE A 142 9.62 -11.33 17.17
C PHE A 142 9.28 -9.97 16.54
N PRO A 143 9.46 -9.81 15.22
CA PRO A 143 9.00 -8.62 14.52
C PRO A 143 7.49 -8.41 14.67
N ILE A 144 7.07 -7.15 14.58
CA ILE A 144 5.68 -6.72 14.81
C ILE A 144 5.05 -6.39 13.46
N ILE A 145 3.84 -6.88 13.21
CA ILE A 145 3.02 -6.50 12.06
C ILE A 145 1.67 -6.00 12.55
N ILE A 146 1.24 -4.83 12.06
CA ILE A 146 -0.06 -4.24 12.41
C ILE A 146 -0.93 -4.15 11.16
N PHE A 147 -2.14 -4.70 11.24
CA PHE A 147 -3.18 -4.58 10.25
C PHE A 147 -4.21 -3.53 10.69
N LEU A 148 -4.74 -2.79 9.73
CA LEU A 148 -5.74 -1.75 9.94
C LEU A 148 -6.81 -1.85 8.85
N HIS A 149 -8.04 -2.20 9.24
CA HIS A 149 -9.13 -2.35 8.27
C HIS A 149 -9.65 -1.01 7.71
N GLY A 150 -10.51 -1.12 6.69
CA GLY A 150 -11.13 -0.03 5.96
C GLY A 150 -12.42 0.52 6.53
N GLN A 151 -13.01 1.47 5.80
CA GLN A 151 -14.39 1.90 6.02
C GLN A 151 -15.34 0.83 5.52
N HIS A 152 -16.32 0.47 6.33
CA HIS A 152 -17.34 -0.53 5.99
C HIS A 152 -18.53 -0.32 6.94
N ILE A 153 -19.58 -1.15 6.83
CA ILE A 153 -20.74 -1.06 7.72
C ILE A 153 -20.30 -1.49 9.13
N THR A 154 -20.62 -0.69 10.15
CA THR A 154 -20.07 -0.84 11.52
C THR A 154 -20.44 -2.13 12.23
N GLY A 155 -21.39 -2.91 11.72
CA GLY A 155 -21.78 -4.21 12.29
C GLY A 155 -20.84 -5.36 11.91
N ASP A 156 -20.04 -5.19 10.85
CA ASP A 156 -19.10 -6.22 10.40
C ASP A 156 -17.81 -6.13 11.23
N PRO A 157 -17.30 -7.24 11.79
CA PRO A 157 -16.03 -7.21 12.49
C PRO A 157 -14.86 -7.38 11.49
N SER A 158 -14.65 -6.41 10.59
CA SER A 158 -13.66 -6.54 9.49
C SER A 158 -12.23 -6.80 9.96
N TYR A 159 -11.83 -6.29 11.14
CA TYR A 159 -10.50 -6.57 11.71
C TYR A 159 -10.25 -8.09 11.89
N GLN A 160 -11.28 -8.89 12.09
CA GLN A 160 -11.21 -10.35 12.20
C GLN A 160 -10.90 -11.02 10.86
N GLY A 161 -11.26 -10.37 9.74
CA GLY A 161 -11.20 -10.99 8.42
C GLY A 161 -9.81 -11.12 7.80
N TYR A 162 -8.76 -10.66 8.50
CA TYR A 162 -7.35 -10.84 8.10
C TYR A 162 -6.67 -11.97 8.89
N ASP A 163 -7.42 -12.76 9.64
CA ASP A 163 -6.91 -13.82 10.50
C ASP A 163 -6.03 -14.84 9.75
N TYR A 164 -6.40 -15.19 8.52
CA TYR A 164 -5.63 -16.10 7.68
C TYR A 164 -4.22 -15.56 7.33
N LEU A 165 -4.09 -14.24 7.15
CA LEU A 165 -2.79 -13.57 6.96
C LEU A 165 -2.00 -13.59 8.27
N ALA A 166 -2.65 -13.22 9.37
CA ALA A 166 -2.05 -13.13 10.70
C ALA A 166 -1.56 -14.49 11.21
N LYS A 167 -2.34 -15.56 11.01
CA LYS A 167 -1.98 -16.93 11.36
C LYS A 167 -0.74 -17.38 10.58
N ASN A 168 -0.72 -17.18 9.27
CA ASN A 168 0.43 -17.55 8.45
C ASN A 168 1.71 -16.78 8.86
N LEU A 169 1.61 -15.48 9.13
CA LEU A 169 2.74 -14.69 9.64
C LEU A 169 3.17 -15.16 11.04
N ALA A 170 2.25 -15.44 11.95
CA ALA A 170 2.59 -15.98 13.27
C ALA A 170 3.32 -17.34 13.17
N GLU A 171 2.91 -18.22 12.26
CA GLU A 171 3.59 -19.48 11.94
C GLU A 171 5.01 -19.30 11.39
N GLN A 172 5.31 -18.11 10.86
CA GLN A 172 6.62 -17.73 10.34
C GLN A 172 7.47 -16.89 11.33
N GLY A 173 6.94 -16.60 12.52
CA GLY A 173 7.69 -15.93 13.59
C GLY A 173 7.41 -14.44 13.75
N TYR A 174 6.18 -13.99 13.51
CA TYR A 174 5.78 -12.59 13.65
C TYR A 174 4.67 -12.43 14.70
N VAL A 175 4.71 -11.36 15.47
CA VAL A 175 3.57 -10.94 16.30
C VAL A 175 2.70 -10.04 15.44
N VAL A 176 1.44 -10.43 15.24
CA VAL A 176 0.53 -9.76 14.30
C VAL A 176 -0.70 -9.28 15.02
N LEU A 177 -1.01 -7.99 14.90
CA LEU A 177 -2.22 -7.37 15.41
C LEU A 177 -3.12 -6.93 14.26
N SER A 178 -4.43 -6.97 14.47
CA SER A 178 -5.42 -6.39 13.58
C SER A 178 -6.33 -5.46 14.38
N ILE A 179 -6.21 -4.17 14.13
CA ILE A 179 -6.87 -3.10 14.89
C ILE A 179 -8.33 -2.95 14.45
N ASP A 180 -9.25 -2.89 15.40
CA ASP A 180 -10.62 -2.46 15.21
C ASP A 180 -10.72 -0.92 15.26
N ALA A 181 -11.02 -0.33 14.12
CA ALA A 181 -11.21 1.08 13.88
C ALA A 181 -12.69 1.44 13.61
N ASN A 182 -13.65 0.61 14.04
CA ASN A 182 -15.08 0.85 13.81
C ASN A 182 -15.59 2.16 14.42
N GLU A 183 -15.04 2.63 15.54
CA GLU A 183 -15.42 3.94 16.12
C GLU A 183 -15.05 5.13 15.21
N ILE A 184 -14.14 4.93 14.26
CA ILE A 184 -13.73 5.94 13.27
C ILE A 184 -14.62 5.87 12.01
N ASN A 185 -15.37 4.78 11.82
CA ASN A 185 -16.19 4.57 10.63
C ASN A 185 -17.46 5.44 10.60
N GLY A 186 -17.98 5.68 9.40
CA GLY A 186 -19.37 6.11 9.17
C GLY A 186 -19.58 7.62 9.05
N THR A 187 -20.85 8.02 8.93
CA THR A 187 -21.25 9.43 8.78
C THR A 187 -20.92 10.20 10.05
N GLY A 188 -20.07 11.22 9.91
CA GLY A 188 -19.52 11.92 11.05
C GLY A 188 -18.34 11.20 11.70
N GLY A 189 -17.68 10.23 11.03
CA GLY A 189 -16.35 9.70 11.34
C GLY A 189 -15.22 10.64 10.93
N ASP A 190 -13.96 10.17 10.90
CA ASP A 190 -12.82 10.97 10.43
C ASP A 190 -12.59 10.81 8.92
N PRO A 191 -12.88 11.85 8.12
CA PRO A 191 -12.72 11.78 6.67
C PRO A 191 -11.26 11.69 6.21
N SER A 192 -10.32 12.18 7.03
CA SER A 192 -8.91 12.32 6.66
C SER A 192 -8.08 11.07 6.91
N SER A 193 -8.59 10.08 7.67
CA SER A 193 -7.84 8.92 8.18
C SER A 193 -6.68 9.27 9.12
N GLN A 194 -6.57 10.52 9.56
CA GLN A 194 -5.57 10.99 10.52
C GLN A 194 -5.69 10.30 11.89
N SER A 195 -6.92 10.13 12.37
CA SER A 195 -7.23 9.38 13.59
C SER A 195 -6.79 7.92 13.51
N ARG A 196 -6.88 7.30 12.33
CA ARG A 196 -6.37 5.95 12.09
C ARG A 196 -4.85 5.88 12.20
N GLY A 197 -4.15 6.88 11.64
CA GLY A 197 -2.70 6.99 11.79
C GLY A 197 -2.26 7.10 13.25
N GLN A 198 -2.98 7.89 14.05
CA GLN A 198 -2.76 7.97 15.50
C GLN A 198 -3.07 6.67 16.21
N LEU A 199 -4.14 5.96 15.83
CA LEU A 199 -4.51 4.67 16.42
C LEU A 199 -3.41 3.61 16.20
N VAL A 200 -2.78 3.56 15.02
CA VAL A 200 -1.62 2.69 14.77
C VAL A 200 -0.46 3.02 15.71
N LEU A 201 -0.11 4.30 15.86
CA LEU A 201 1.01 4.73 16.71
C LEU A 201 0.73 4.53 18.19
N GLY A 202 -0.48 4.82 18.65
CA GLY A 202 -0.90 4.55 20.03
C GLY A 202 -0.95 3.06 20.35
N THR A 203 -1.33 2.22 19.38
CA THR A 203 -1.27 0.75 19.54
C THR A 203 0.17 0.29 19.73
N LEU A 204 1.13 0.84 18.97
CA LEU A 204 2.56 0.56 19.19
C LEU A 204 3.05 1.04 20.57
N ASP A 205 2.51 2.15 21.07
CA ASP A 205 2.83 2.64 22.41
C ASP A 205 2.32 1.68 23.50
N LYS A 206 1.10 1.13 23.35
CA LYS A 206 0.57 0.05 24.22
C LYS A 206 1.37 -1.25 24.09
N LEU A 207 1.83 -1.59 22.89
CA LEU A 207 2.73 -2.73 22.70
C LEU A 207 4.08 -2.54 23.41
N LYS A 208 4.65 -1.32 23.43
CA LYS A 208 5.87 -1.05 24.20
C LYS A 208 5.64 -1.25 25.69
N GLN A 209 4.48 -0.82 26.18
CA GLN A 209 4.07 -1.05 27.56
C GLN A 209 3.92 -2.56 27.84
N LEU A 210 3.30 -3.31 26.93
CA LEU A 210 3.16 -4.77 27.00
C LEU A 210 4.52 -5.49 27.03
N ASP A 211 5.45 -5.11 26.15
CA ASP A 211 6.80 -5.67 26.11
C ASP A 211 7.55 -5.43 27.43
N HIS A 212 7.36 -4.25 28.04
CA HIS A 212 8.08 -3.89 29.26
C HIS A 212 7.46 -4.50 30.53
N PHE A 213 6.13 -4.40 30.68
CA PHE A 213 5.45 -4.73 31.94
C PHE A 213 4.62 -6.02 31.90
N GLY A 214 4.30 -6.54 30.71
CA GLY A 214 3.24 -7.54 30.53
C GLY A 214 1.85 -6.91 30.41
N GLY A 215 0.80 -7.73 30.38
CA GLY A 215 -0.57 -7.29 30.18
C GLY A 215 -1.58 -8.36 30.60
N ALA A 216 -2.84 -8.19 30.20
CA ALA A 216 -3.91 -9.12 30.60
C ALA A 216 -3.75 -10.53 30.00
N GLY A 217 -4.13 -11.55 30.79
CA GLY A 217 -4.31 -12.92 30.33
C GLY A 217 -3.11 -13.51 29.58
N LEU A 218 -3.38 -14.17 28.46
CA LEU A 218 -2.39 -14.78 27.58
C LEU A 218 -1.41 -13.78 26.94
N LEU A 219 -1.61 -12.47 27.09
CA LEU A 219 -0.66 -11.48 26.56
C LEU A 219 0.51 -11.24 27.51
N THR A 220 0.43 -11.69 28.76
CA THR A 220 1.55 -11.63 29.73
C THR A 220 2.83 -12.25 29.16
N GLU A 221 2.70 -13.30 28.35
CA GLU A 221 3.86 -14.00 27.78
C GLU A 221 4.64 -13.17 26.75
N LEU A 222 4.04 -12.12 26.19
CA LEU A 222 4.69 -11.20 25.25
C LEU A 222 5.66 -10.22 25.92
N LYS A 223 5.77 -10.25 27.26
CA LYS A 223 6.79 -9.49 27.99
C LYS A 223 8.19 -9.83 27.50
N GLY A 224 8.90 -8.83 26.99
CA GLY A 224 10.26 -8.92 26.45
C GLY A 224 10.37 -9.62 25.09
N LYS A 225 9.27 -9.80 24.36
CA LYS A 225 9.22 -10.58 23.11
C LYS A 225 9.06 -9.75 21.84
N LEU A 226 8.88 -8.43 21.94
CA LEU A 226 8.56 -7.60 20.79
C LEU A 226 9.82 -6.91 20.25
N ASP A 227 10.07 -7.03 18.94
CA ASP A 227 11.16 -6.32 18.26
C ASP A 227 10.66 -5.03 17.60
N PHE A 228 10.83 -3.91 18.30
CA PHE A 228 10.48 -2.58 17.79
C PHE A 228 11.45 -2.03 16.73
N ASN A 229 12.52 -2.75 16.39
CA ASN A 229 13.37 -2.40 15.25
C ASN A 229 12.81 -2.92 13.92
N SER A 230 11.84 -3.85 13.98
CA SER A 230 11.29 -4.56 12.83
C SER A 230 9.77 -4.48 12.85
N ILE A 231 9.22 -3.35 12.38
CA ILE A 231 7.78 -3.09 12.37
C ILE A 231 7.26 -3.00 10.94
N GLY A 232 6.28 -3.84 10.60
CA GLY A 232 5.49 -3.74 9.37
C GLY A 232 4.08 -3.22 9.65
N ILE A 233 3.51 -2.47 8.71
CA ILE A 233 2.12 -2.01 8.79
C ILE A 233 1.38 -2.32 7.49
N MET A 234 0.15 -2.81 7.57
CA MET A 234 -0.75 -3.00 6.43
C MET A 234 -2.08 -2.32 6.72
N GLY A 235 -2.64 -1.67 5.70
CA GLY A 235 -3.92 -1.00 5.81
C GLY A 235 -4.78 -1.24 4.57
N HIS A 236 -6.07 -1.52 4.77
CA HIS A 236 -7.04 -1.72 3.67
C HIS A 236 -7.93 -0.47 3.49
N SER A 237 -8.19 0.00 2.27
CA SER A 237 -9.11 1.12 1.99
C SER A 237 -8.69 2.40 2.73
N ARG A 238 -9.58 3.00 3.53
CA ARG A 238 -9.22 4.09 4.46
C ARG A 238 -8.13 3.70 5.47
N GLY A 239 -8.02 2.43 5.84
CA GLY A 239 -6.91 1.91 6.62
C GLY A 239 -5.58 2.04 5.89
N GLY A 240 -5.58 1.86 4.57
CA GLY A 240 -4.44 2.09 3.69
C GLY A 240 -3.97 3.54 3.71
N GLN A 241 -4.89 4.50 3.58
CA GLN A 241 -4.57 5.92 3.79
C GLN A 241 -4.07 6.19 5.23
N GLY A 242 -4.67 5.52 6.22
CA GLY A 242 -4.28 5.60 7.63
C GLY A 242 -2.83 5.20 7.89
N ILE A 243 -2.31 4.15 7.25
CA ILE A 243 -0.90 3.73 7.44
C ILE A 243 0.09 4.71 6.77
N TYR A 244 -0.27 5.31 5.63
CA TYR A 244 0.52 6.40 5.03
C TYR A 244 0.61 7.60 5.99
N LEU A 245 -0.51 7.96 6.61
CA LEU A 245 -0.54 9.00 7.64
C LEU A 245 0.20 8.58 8.90
N ALA A 246 0.16 7.31 9.32
CA ALA A 246 0.96 6.83 10.45
C ALA A 246 2.46 7.08 10.23
N ILE A 247 2.99 6.85 9.02
CA ILE A 247 4.39 7.15 8.68
C ILE A 247 4.68 8.65 8.81
N LYS A 248 3.79 9.51 8.27
CA LYS A 248 3.94 10.98 8.37
C LYS A 248 3.84 11.48 9.81
N PHE A 249 2.90 10.94 10.58
CA PHE A 249 2.70 11.29 11.99
C PHE A 249 3.87 10.84 12.85
N ASN A 250 4.49 9.71 12.53
CA ASN A 250 5.51 9.13 13.37
C ASN A 250 6.70 10.07 13.62
N THR A 251 7.02 10.97 12.67
CA THR A 251 8.08 11.98 12.80
C THR A 251 7.57 13.36 13.25
N ALA A 252 6.26 13.57 13.31
CA ALA A 252 5.62 14.86 13.59
C ALA A 252 4.49 14.74 14.63
N ARG A 253 4.57 13.76 15.56
CA ARG A 253 3.53 13.52 16.56
C ARG A 253 3.33 14.75 17.42
N PHE A 254 2.08 15.19 17.50
CA PHE A 254 1.56 16.13 18.46
C PHE A 254 0.45 15.44 19.25
N GLY A 255 0.38 15.74 20.54
CA GLY A 255 -0.64 15.20 21.43
C GLY A 255 -1.89 16.08 21.42
N ASN A 256 -3.04 15.44 21.61
CA ASN A 256 -4.18 16.15 22.17
C ASN A 256 -3.89 16.26 23.67
N ASP A 257 -3.84 17.47 24.22
CA ASP A 257 -3.66 17.67 25.66
C ASP A 257 -5.02 17.78 26.36
N ILE A 258 -4.98 17.83 27.69
CA ILE A 258 -6.19 17.97 28.51
C ILE A 258 -6.98 19.23 28.17
N ASN A 259 -6.30 20.32 27.77
CA ASN A 259 -6.96 21.59 27.43
C ASN A 259 -7.77 21.48 26.13
N ILE A 260 -7.21 20.82 25.11
CA ILE A 260 -7.91 20.57 23.84
C ILE A 260 -9.09 19.62 24.06
N PHE A 261 -8.91 18.59 24.89
CA PHE A 261 -9.97 17.64 25.18
C PHE A 261 -11.11 18.26 25.98
N GLU A 262 -10.82 19.07 27.00
CA GLU A 262 -11.83 19.82 27.76
C GLU A 262 -12.65 20.75 26.84
N LYS A 263 -11.97 21.49 25.94
CA LYS A 263 -12.65 22.30 24.92
C LYS A 263 -13.53 21.46 23.98
N ALA A 264 -13.10 20.26 23.62
CA ALA A 264 -13.89 19.36 22.77
C ALA A 264 -15.16 18.87 23.48
N LEU A 265 -15.04 18.46 24.75
CA LEU A 265 -16.17 18.04 25.60
C LEU A 265 -17.22 19.15 25.74
N LEU A 266 -16.78 20.39 25.95
CA LEU A 266 -17.67 21.54 26.08
C LEU A 266 -18.31 21.94 24.74
N LYS A 267 -17.55 21.91 23.65
CA LYS A 267 -18.02 22.36 22.33
C LYS A 267 -18.94 21.34 21.65
N ASN A 268 -18.66 20.05 21.80
CA ASN A 268 -19.38 18.98 21.10
C ASN A 268 -19.73 17.81 22.04
N PRO A 269 -20.50 18.04 23.12
CA PRO A 269 -20.79 17.00 24.12
C PRO A 269 -21.46 15.75 23.51
N ASN A 270 -22.24 15.89 22.45
CA ASN A 270 -22.88 14.77 21.76
C ASN A 270 -21.88 13.75 21.18
N ASN A 271 -20.68 14.16 20.80
CA ASN A 271 -19.62 13.26 20.32
C ASN A 271 -19.08 12.36 21.46
N PHE A 272 -19.29 12.76 22.71
CA PHE A 272 -18.80 12.08 23.91
C PHE A 272 -19.93 11.53 24.76
N LYS A 273 -21.14 11.37 24.21
CA LYS A 273 -22.33 10.90 24.96
C LYS A 273 -22.18 9.55 25.66
N LYS A 274 -21.19 8.73 25.26
CA LYS A 274 -20.81 7.47 25.93
C LYS A 274 -20.10 7.70 27.28
N PHE A 275 -19.66 8.92 27.55
CA PHE A 275 -18.90 9.34 28.74
C PHE A 275 -19.52 10.61 29.38
N PRO A 276 -20.75 10.52 29.93
CA PRO A 276 -21.47 11.68 30.47
C PRO A 276 -20.76 12.35 31.66
N ASP A 277 -20.05 11.56 32.45
CA ASP A 277 -19.22 11.98 33.59
C ASP A 277 -18.05 12.89 33.17
N LEU A 278 -17.39 12.58 32.04
CA LEU A 278 -16.35 13.45 31.48
C LEU A 278 -16.92 14.81 31.05
N ILE A 279 -18.12 14.82 30.47
CA ILE A 279 -18.80 16.06 30.06
C ILE A 279 -19.15 16.91 31.28
N GLU A 280 -19.66 16.30 32.34
CA GLU A 280 -19.98 16.99 33.59
C GLU A 280 -18.73 17.55 34.28
N ALA A 281 -17.66 16.76 34.35
CA ALA A 281 -16.38 17.21 34.91
C ALA A 281 -15.83 18.43 34.14
N ALA A 282 -15.87 18.40 32.80
CA ALA A 282 -15.47 19.55 31.97
C ALA A 282 -16.34 20.79 32.22
N LYS A 283 -17.67 20.63 32.33
CA LYS A 283 -18.58 21.75 32.64
C LYS A 283 -18.33 22.39 34.00
N SER A 284 -17.83 21.62 34.96
CA SER A 284 -17.48 22.13 36.29
C SER A 284 -16.15 22.88 36.34
N GLY A 285 -15.33 22.83 35.27
CA GLY A 285 -13.98 23.39 35.25
C GLY A 285 -12.98 22.64 36.14
N ASN A 286 -13.31 21.42 36.59
CA ASN A 286 -12.47 20.62 37.47
C ASN A 286 -11.57 19.67 36.66
N THR A 287 -10.44 20.20 36.16
CA THR A 287 -9.47 19.44 35.36
C THR A 287 -8.91 18.22 36.11
N ASN A 288 -8.72 18.30 37.43
CA ASN A 288 -8.26 17.15 38.23
C ASN A 288 -9.29 16.02 38.24
N LYS A 289 -10.58 16.35 38.37
CA LYS A 289 -11.64 15.35 38.29
C LYS A 289 -11.72 14.74 36.89
N LEU A 290 -11.54 15.55 35.86
CA LEU A 290 -11.49 15.05 34.48
C LEU A 290 -10.34 14.03 34.29
N LEU A 291 -9.14 14.35 34.78
CA LEU A 291 -7.99 13.44 34.75
C LEU A 291 -8.23 12.15 35.55
N GLU A 292 -8.84 12.24 36.73
CA GLU A 292 -9.21 11.06 37.53
C GLU A 292 -10.18 10.15 36.77
N LEU A 293 -11.23 10.72 36.16
CA LEU A 293 -12.20 9.96 35.37
C LEU A 293 -11.57 9.34 34.13
N MET A 294 -10.63 10.02 33.48
CA MET A 294 -9.87 9.43 32.36
C MET A 294 -9.08 8.20 32.79
N LEU A 295 -8.42 8.24 33.95
CA LEU A 295 -7.71 7.09 34.51
C LEU A 295 -8.68 5.94 34.82
N VAL A 296 -9.81 6.22 35.47
CA VAL A 296 -10.85 5.22 35.80
C VAL A 296 -11.42 4.57 34.53
N ASN A 297 -11.59 5.33 33.46
CA ASN A 297 -12.10 4.84 32.17
C ASN A 297 -10.99 4.26 31.27
N ASN A 298 -9.73 4.19 31.73
CA ASN A 298 -8.57 3.76 30.96
C ASN A 298 -8.45 4.48 29.59
N ILE A 299 -8.53 5.82 29.63
CA ILE A 299 -8.43 6.70 28.47
C ILE A 299 -7.05 7.38 28.48
N SER A 300 -6.24 7.10 27.46
CA SER A 300 -4.91 7.68 27.27
C SER A 300 -4.92 8.78 26.18
N PHE A 301 -3.94 9.68 26.25
CA PHE A 301 -3.65 10.63 25.18
C PHE A 301 -2.67 10.04 24.16
N SER A 302 -2.72 10.54 22.92
CA SER A 302 -1.69 10.24 21.94
C SER A 302 -0.36 10.88 22.36
N ARG A 303 0.72 10.09 22.40
CA ARG A 303 2.05 10.56 22.80
C ARG A 303 2.62 11.57 21.81
N THR A 304 3.40 12.53 22.31
CA THR A 304 4.08 13.58 21.55
C THR A 304 5.48 13.13 21.10
N THR A 305 6.07 13.83 20.14
CA THR A 305 7.47 13.59 19.70
C THR A 305 8.49 13.81 20.81
N ASP A 306 8.19 14.66 21.79
CA ASP A 306 9.05 14.91 22.95
C ASP A 306 9.02 13.74 23.95
N SER A 307 7.93 12.97 24.01
CA SER A 307 7.78 11.85 24.94
C SER A 307 8.02 10.46 24.34
N VAL A 308 8.02 10.31 23.01
CA VAL A 308 8.33 9.04 22.35
C VAL A 308 9.14 9.23 21.07
N LYS A 309 10.24 8.48 20.96
CA LYS A 309 11.01 8.41 19.72
C LYS A 309 10.18 7.80 18.59
N PRO A 310 10.32 8.30 17.34
CA PRO A 310 9.68 7.69 16.17
C PRO A 310 9.99 6.19 16.07
N TYR A 311 8.98 5.40 15.67
CA TYR A 311 9.15 3.98 15.35
C TYR A 311 9.90 3.79 14.03
N ASN A 312 10.64 2.70 13.90
CA ASN A 312 11.30 2.35 12.65
C ASN A 312 10.40 1.42 11.83
N PHE A 313 9.65 1.97 10.87
CA PHE A 313 8.84 1.16 9.96
C PHE A 313 9.73 0.54 8.88
N LYS A 314 9.75 -0.79 8.83
CA LYS A 314 10.49 -1.56 7.83
C LYS A 314 9.71 -1.82 6.55
N ALA A 315 8.38 -1.76 6.62
CA ALA A 315 7.51 -2.00 5.48
C ALA A 315 6.13 -1.40 5.71
N ALA A 316 5.50 -0.90 4.65
CA ALA A 316 4.10 -0.49 4.64
C ALA A 316 3.37 -1.07 3.42
N PHE A 317 2.25 -1.74 3.63
CA PHE A 317 1.44 -2.34 2.56
C PHE A 317 0.05 -1.73 2.55
N ALA A 318 -0.25 -0.93 1.54
CA ALA A 318 -1.55 -0.29 1.36
C ALA A 318 -2.39 -1.12 0.38
N LEU A 319 -3.36 -1.84 0.92
CA LEU A 319 -4.30 -2.65 0.18
C LEU A 319 -5.50 -1.80 -0.26
N ALA A 320 -5.78 -1.73 -1.56
CA ALA A 320 -6.90 -0.97 -2.14
C ALA A 320 -7.11 0.42 -1.50
N PRO A 321 -6.05 1.24 -1.30
CA PRO A 321 -6.14 2.40 -0.43
C PRO A 321 -6.87 3.57 -1.10
N THR A 322 -7.51 4.40 -0.27
CA THR A 322 -7.87 5.76 -0.67
C THR A 322 -6.65 6.69 -0.62
N ASP A 323 -6.73 7.84 -1.27
CA ASP A 323 -5.72 8.93 -1.20
C ASP A 323 -6.37 10.33 -1.15
N PHE A 324 -7.41 10.49 -0.34
CA PHE A 324 -8.14 11.77 -0.21
C PHE A 324 -7.26 12.93 0.26
N GLU A 325 -6.13 12.62 0.90
CA GLU A 325 -5.14 13.57 1.41
C GLU A 325 -3.92 13.73 0.47
N GLN A 326 -3.87 13.07 -0.69
CA GLN A 326 -2.79 13.18 -1.68
C GLN A 326 -1.40 13.09 -1.05
N ILE A 327 -1.17 12.01 -0.31
CA ILE A 327 -0.07 11.91 0.64
C ILE A 327 1.27 11.92 -0.10
N LYS A 328 2.20 12.75 0.38
CA LYS A 328 3.50 12.99 -0.25
C LYS A 328 4.65 12.97 0.76
N GLY A 329 5.84 12.69 0.23
CA GLY A 329 7.08 12.72 0.99
C GLY A 329 7.18 11.56 1.98
N ILE A 330 6.68 10.39 1.60
CA ILE A 330 7.01 9.14 2.28
C ILE A 330 8.45 8.78 1.93
N THR A 331 9.30 8.69 2.95
CA THR A 331 10.74 8.48 2.79
C THR A 331 11.21 7.39 3.75
N ASN A 332 12.21 6.62 3.33
CA ASN A 332 12.89 5.58 4.09
C ASN A 332 12.01 4.43 4.60
N VAL A 333 10.83 4.24 4.00
CA VAL A 333 9.95 3.10 4.23
C VAL A 333 9.61 2.47 2.88
N PRO A 334 9.87 1.17 2.67
CA PRO A 334 9.39 0.43 1.51
C PRO A 334 7.87 0.40 1.55
N VAL A 335 7.22 0.88 0.49
CA VAL A 335 5.75 0.93 0.44
C VAL A 335 5.21 0.28 -0.81
N ALA A 336 4.28 -0.67 -0.63
CA ALA A 336 3.53 -1.26 -1.72
C ALA A 336 2.07 -0.83 -1.70
N THR A 337 1.57 -0.35 -2.84
CA THR A 337 0.16 -0.03 -3.05
C THR A 337 -0.46 -1.05 -3.99
N LEU A 338 -1.40 -1.86 -3.49
CA LEU A 338 -2.15 -2.81 -4.29
C LEU A 338 -3.44 -2.18 -4.81
N LEU A 339 -3.65 -2.27 -6.12
CA LEU A 339 -4.83 -1.78 -6.84
C LEU A 339 -5.65 -2.98 -7.35
N PRO A 340 -6.88 -3.21 -6.85
CA PRO A 340 -7.79 -4.19 -7.42
C PRO A 340 -8.43 -3.61 -8.68
N SER A 341 -8.23 -4.19 -9.87
CA SER A 341 -8.70 -3.54 -11.12
C SER A 341 -10.24 -3.48 -11.25
N CYS A 342 -10.95 -4.22 -10.41
CA CYS A 342 -12.40 -4.32 -10.38
C CYS A 342 -12.91 -3.97 -8.98
N ASP A 343 -12.26 -3.00 -8.33
CA ASP A 343 -12.68 -2.38 -7.08
C ASP A 343 -13.99 -1.61 -7.27
N GLY A 344 -15.01 -1.88 -6.44
CA GLY A 344 -16.30 -1.20 -6.52
C GLY A 344 -16.44 -0.01 -5.57
N ASP A 345 -15.77 -0.06 -4.42
CA ASP A 345 -15.78 0.94 -3.34
C ASP A 345 -14.84 2.12 -3.64
N VAL A 346 -13.61 1.83 -4.06
CA VAL A 346 -12.60 2.79 -4.54
C VAL A 346 -12.49 2.64 -6.05
N SER A 347 -13.62 2.80 -6.73
CA SER A 347 -13.75 2.45 -8.14
C SER A 347 -12.79 3.23 -9.06
N ASP A 348 -12.38 4.43 -8.70
CA ASP A 348 -11.41 5.26 -9.43
C ASP A 348 -9.94 4.87 -9.17
N LEU A 349 -9.70 3.86 -8.32
CA LEU A 349 -8.39 3.39 -7.90
C LEU A 349 -7.49 4.52 -7.40
N GLU A 350 -8.04 5.43 -6.57
CA GLU A 350 -7.34 6.61 -6.06
C GLU A 350 -5.95 6.29 -5.47
N GLY A 351 -5.77 5.06 -4.95
CA GLY A 351 -4.49 4.52 -4.50
C GLY A 351 -3.35 4.57 -5.52
N ALA A 352 -3.61 4.62 -6.83
CA ALA A 352 -2.58 4.81 -7.84
C ALA A 352 -1.79 6.12 -7.61
N ASN A 353 -2.48 7.16 -7.13
CA ASN A 353 -1.87 8.44 -6.80
C ASN A 353 -0.90 8.33 -5.62
N ASN A 354 -1.14 7.44 -4.63
CA ASN A 354 -0.19 7.22 -3.53
C ASN A 354 1.18 6.78 -4.06
N TYR A 355 1.20 5.85 -5.02
CA TYR A 355 2.45 5.43 -5.66
C TYR A 355 3.03 6.57 -6.52
N ASP A 356 2.24 7.13 -7.42
CA ASP A 356 2.71 8.16 -8.36
C ASP A 356 3.29 9.39 -7.64
N ASN A 357 2.69 9.79 -6.51
CA ASN A 357 3.11 10.92 -5.67
C ASN A 357 4.39 10.67 -4.87
N ASN A 358 4.76 9.40 -4.62
CA ASN A 358 5.87 9.04 -3.74
C ASN A 358 6.97 8.22 -4.43
N ARG A 359 6.82 7.84 -5.70
CA ARG A 359 7.78 7.02 -6.44
C ARG A 359 9.16 7.68 -6.52
N PHE A 360 9.21 8.98 -6.80
CA PHE A 360 10.43 9.76 -6.72
C PHE A 360 10.42 10.56 -5.44
N SER A 361 11.41 10.28 -4.64
CA SER A 361 11.49 10.67 -3.26
C SER A 361 12.44 11.86 -3.09
N LEU A 362 12.46 12.42 -1.88
CA LEU A 362 13.41 13.47 -1.51
C LEU A 362 14.85 12.91 -1.59
N LYS A 363 15.84 13.79 -1.75
CA LYS A 363 17.28 13.54 -2.00
C LYS A 363 17.98 12.43 -1.18
N TYR A 364 17.34 11.86 -0.14
CA TYR A 364 17.92 10.88 0.79
C TYR A 364 16.99 9.69 1.12
N ASP A 365 15.92 9.45 0.36
CA ASP A 365 15.15 8.22 0.53
C ASP A 365 15.89 7.05 -0.10
N THR A 366 15.98 5.97 0.67
CA THR A 366 16.67 4.72 0.29
C THR A 366 15.73 3.54 0.12
N ALA A 367 14.43 3.72 0.37
CA ALA A 367 13.45 2.66 0.26
C ALA A 367 12.71 2.61 -1.11
N PRO A 368 12.58 1.43 -1.74
CA PRO A 368 11.83 1.29 -2.98
C PRO A 368 10.32 1.51 -2.78
N LYS A 369 9.63 1.85 -3.87
CA LYS A 369 8.16 2.03 -3.89
C LYS A 369 7.54 1.08 -4.90
N PHE A 370 6.34 0.60 -4.62
CA PHE A 370 5.66 -0.40 -5.45
C PHE A 370 4.22 -0.04 -5.75
N GLN A 371 3.79 -0.32 -6.97
CA GLN A 371 2.40 -0.45 -7.36
C GLN A 371 2.16 -1.89 -7.82
N VAL A 372 1.11 -2.51 -7.32
CA VAL A 372 0.72 -3.89 -7.66
C VAL A 372 -0.71 -3.84 -8.21
N LEU A 373 -0.88 -3.99 -9.51
CA LEU A 373 -2.20 -4.09 -10.12
C LEU A 373 -2.64 -5.56 -10.15
N VAL A 374 -3.73 -5.88 -9.44
CA VAL A 374 -4.33 -7.22 -9.48
C VAL A 374 -5.58 -7.18 -10.34
N ARG A 375 -5.48 -7.74 -11.54
CA ARG A 375 -6.55 -7.74 -12.55
C ARG A 375 -7.66 -8.71 -12.15
N GLY A 376 -8.88 -8.20 -12.13
CA GLY A 376 -10.09 -8.92 -11.73
C GLY A 376 -10.41 -8.90 -10.24
N ALA A 377 -9.51 -8.38 -9.40
CA ALA A 377 -9.71 -8.36 -7.95
C ALA A 377 -10.79 -7.36 -7.52
N ASN A 378 -11.56 -7.79 -6.52
CA ASN A 378 -12.59 -7.06 -5.80
C ASN A 378 -11.95 -6.28 -4.63
N HIS A 379 -12.58 -5.23 -4.14
CA HIS A 379 -12.09 -4.52 -2.96
C HIS A 379 -12.09 -5.42 -1.70
N ASN A 380 -13.26 -5.99 -1.41
CA ASN A 380 -13.62 -6.65 -0.16
C ASN A 380 -13.03 -8.05 -0.04
N PHE A 381 -12.89 -8.79 -1.13
CA PHE A 381 -12.59 -10.23 -1.12
C PHE A 381 -11.24 -10.62 -0.47
N TYR A 382 -10.33 -9.67 -0.20
CA TYR A 382 -9.14 -9.90 0.62
C TYR A 382 -9.45 -10.14 2.11
N ASN A 383 -10.67 -9.86 2.55
CA ASN A 383 -11.14 -10.04 3.91
C ASN A 383 -12.09 -11.26 3.97
N THR A 384 -12.12 -12.00 5.08
CA THR A 384 -13.02 -13.16 5.26
C THR A 384 -14.34 -12.83 5.96
N THR A 385 -14.54 -11.59 6.38
CA THR A 385 -15.74 -11.13 7.10
C THR A 385 -16.51 -10.08 6.29
N TRP A 386 -15.79 -9.10 5.75
CA TRP A 386 -16.31 -8.11 4.81
C TRP A 386 -16.31 -8.74 3.41
N LEU A 387 -17.41 -9.41 3.04
CA LEU A 387 -17.47 -10.32 1.89
C LEU A 387 -18.37 -9.88 0.73
N ASN A 388 -19.11 -8.78 0.88
CA ASN A 388 -20.05 -8.35 -0.15
C ASN A 388 -19.31 -8.04 -1.47
N ASP A 389 -19.80 -8.51 -2.60
CA ASP A 389 -19.30 -8.05 -3.90
C ASP A 389 -19.78 -6.60 -4.09
N ASP A 390 -18.84 -5.67 -3.99
CA ASP A 390 -19.06 -4.23 -4.10
C ASP A 390 -19.18 -3.74 -5.55
N TYR A 391 -18.95 -4.61 -6.54
CA TYR A 391 -19.11 -4.23 -7.94
C TYR A 391 -20.60 -4.22 -8.33
N TYR A 392 -21.13 -3.01 -8.56
CA TYR A 392 -22.54 -2.77 -8.87
C TYR A 392 -22.94 -3.13 -10.33
N ALA A 393 -22.86 -4.41 -10.67
CA ALA A 393 -23.21 -4.96 -11.98
C ALA A 393 -24.72 -4.96 -12.32
N GLY A 394 -25.61 -4.79 -11.33
CA GLY A 394 -27.06 -5.02 -11.45
C GLY A 394 -27.94 -3.76 -11.55
N LYS A 395 -27.35 -2.55 -11.56
CA LYS A 395 -28.11 -1.29 -11.72
C LYS A 395 -27.86 -0.71 -13.10
N ALA A 396 -28.93 -0.27 -13.78
CA ALA A 396 -28.79 0.54 -14.99
C ALA A 396 -27.88 1.76 -14.70
N PRO A 397 -26.94 2.10 -15.58
CA PRO A 397 -26.80 1.63 -16.97
C PRO A 397 -25.89 0.40 -17.18
N TYR A 398 -25.44 -0.28 -16.12
CA TYR A 398 -24.41 -1.32 -16.24
C TYR A 398 -25.00 -2.67 -16.68
N SER A 399 -24.55 -3.18 -17.83
CA SER A 399 -24.99 -4.46 -18.39
C SER A 399 -24.22 -5.66 -17.81
N ASN A 400 -24.75 -6.86 -18.05
CA ASN A 400 -24.06 -8.14 -17.79
C ASN A 400 -22.75 -8.31 -18.59
N LEU A 401 -22.49 -7.44 -19.56
CA LEU A 401 -21.28 -7.45 -20.40
C LEU A 401 -20.18 -6.51 -19.93
N THR A 402 -20.37 -5.75 -18.85
CA THR A 402 -19.31 -4.86 -18.31
C THR A 402 -18.06 -5.65 -17.91
N TYR A 403 -16.87 -5.03 -18.03
CA TYR A 403 -15.58 -5.70 -17.89
C TYR A 403 -15.44 -6.49 -16.58
N CYS A 404 -15.88 -5.89 -15.48
CA CYS A 404 -15.76 -6.47 -14.15
C CYS A 404 -17.00 -7.28 -13.70
N ASN A 405 -17.95 -7.57 -14.60
CA ASN A 405 -19.12 -8.35 -14.23
C ASN A 405 -18.76 -9.82 -13.96
N ALA A 406 -19.09 -10.34 -12.78
CA ALA A 406 -18.83 -11.73 -12.41
C ALA A 406 -19.58 -12.75 -13.28
N ASN A 407 -20.75 -12.37 -13.83
CA ASN A 407 -21.64 -13.29 -14.57
C ASN A 407 -21.37 -13.34 -16.08
N ARG A 408 -20.36 -12.62 -16.59
CA ARG A 408 -20.02 -12.70 -18.02
C ARG A 408 -19.34 -14.05 -18.35
N PRO A 409 -19.53 -14.62 -19.55
CA PRO A 409 -19.02 -15.95 -19.91
C PRO A 409 -17.50 -16.15 -19.74
N ASP A 410 -16.71 -15.08 -19.88
CA ASP A 410 -15.25 -15.08 -19.76
C ASP A 410 -14.79 -14.14 -18.63
N SER A 411 -15.47 -14.18 -17.49
CA SER A 411 -15.21 -13.23 -16.42
C SER A 411 -13.75 -13.24 -15.95
N VAL A 412 -13.15 -12.04 -15.93
CA VAL A 412 -11.83 -11.85 -15.30
C VAL A 412 -11.96 -11.75 -13.78
N ARG A 413 -13.18 -11.60 -13.27
CA ARG A 413 -13.48 -11.43 -11.85
C ARG A 413 -12.92 -12.60 -11.06
N LEU A 414 -12.08 -12.29 -10.08
CA LEU A 414 -11.60 -13.29 -9.15
C LEU A 414 -12.71 -13.63 -8.16
N ASN A 415 -12.90 -14.91 -7.88
CA ASN A 415 -13.72 -15.32 -6.76
C ASN A 415 -12.98 -15.04 -5.42
N PRO A 416 -13.70 -15.02 -4.29
CA PRO A 416 -13.08 -14.66 -3.01
C PRO A 416 -11.93 -15.56 -2.57
N VAL A 417 -11.94 -16.86 -2.92
CA VAL A 417 -10.89 -17.80 -2.50
C VAL A 417 -9.60 -17.54 -3.27
N ASP A 418 -9.69 -17.50 -4.60
CA ASP A 418 -8.51 -17.28 -5.45
C ASP A 418 -7.87 -15.91 -5.17
N GLN A 419 -8.68 -14.88 -4.95
CA GLN A 419 -8.17 -13.56 -4.58
C GLN A 419 -7.45 -13.58 -3.23
N ARG A 420 -7.95 -14.30 -2.21
CA ARG A 420 -7.26 -14.42 -0.91
C ARG A 420 -5.98 -15.22 -1.00
N ASN A 421 -5.94 -16.29 -1.79
CA ASN A 421 -4.71 -17.07 -1.99
C ASN A 421 -3.60 -16.20 -2.59
N MET A 422 -3.94 -15.46 -3.66
CA MET A 422 -3.04 -14.49 -4.26
C MET A 422 -2.64 -13.38 -3.28
N GLY A 423 -3.63 -12.81 -2.58
CA GLY A 423 -3.42 -11.79 -1.55
C GLY A 423 -2.51 -12.27 -0.42
N GLN A 424 -2.63 -13.52 0.01
CA GLN A 424 -1.78 -14.12 1.04
C GLN A 424 -0.33 -14.14 0.62
N PHE A 425 -0.03 -14.60 -0.60
CA PHE A 425 1.33 -14.56 -1.13
C PHE A 425 1.85 -13.12 -1.21
N ILE A 426 1.11 -12.22 -1.86
CA ILE A 426 1.55 -10.84 -2.10
C ILE A 426 1.76 -10.09 -0.77
N ILE A 427 0.81 -10.13 0.15
CA ILE A 427 0.89 -9.36 1.40
C ILE A 427 1.96 -9.96 2.33
N ASN A 428 1.97 -11.28 2.53
CA ASN A 428 2.87 -11.89 3.50
C ASN A 428 4.30 -11.98 2.97
N SER A 429 4.54 -12.20 1.67
CA SER A 429 5.89 -12.17 1.11
C SER A 429 6.52 -10.77 1.24
N PHE A 430 5.73 -9.69 1.08
CA PHE A 430 6.19 -8.32 1.28
C PHE A 430 6.69 -8.10 2.71
N MET A 431 5.85 -8.47 3.69
CA MET A 431 6.20 -8.35 5.10
C MET A 431 7.41 -9.21 5.44
N ARG A 432 7.45 -10.45 4.96
CA ARG A 432 8.55 -11.38 5.22
C ARG A 432 9.88 -10.90 4.64
N TYR A 433 9.85 -10.33 3.43
CA TYR A 433 11.05 -9.78 2.80
C TYR A 433 11.56 -8.52 3.52
N PHE A 434 10.73 -7.49 3.66
CA PHE A 434 11.19 -6.19 4.16
C PHE A 434 11.26 -6.10 5.70
N VAL A 435 10.34 -6.74 6.41
CA VAL A 435 10.34 -6.75 7.89
C VAL A 435 11.22 -7.90 8.42
N GLY A 436 11.15 -9.07 7.79
CA GLY A 436 11.89 -10.26 8.23
C GLY A 436 13.29 -10.44 7.66
N GLY A 437 13.62 -9.77 6.56
CA GLY A 437 14.85 -10.04 5.81
C GLY A 437 14.85 -11.39 5.08
N GLU A 438 13.69 -11.97 4.80
CA GLU A 438 13.59 -13.28 4.12
C GLU A 438 13.85 -13.13 2.60
N ASN A 439 15.13 -13.23 2.21
CA ASN A 439 15.61 -13.01 0.84
C ASN A 439 15.05 -13.96 -0.22
N GLN A 440 14.40 -15.06 0.15
CA GLN A 440 13.76 -15.98 -0.79
C GLN A 440 12.61 -15.36 -1.60
N PHE A 441 12.09 -14.20 -1.17
CA PHE A 441 11.08 -13.43 -1.90
C PHE A 441 11.65 -12.24 -2.67
N LYS A 442 12.98 -12.06 -2.65
CA LYS A 442 13.66 -10.90 -3.24
C LYS A 442 13.32 -10.73 -4.72
N SER A 443 13.36 -11.80 -5.51
CA SER A 443 13.16 -11.72 -6.95
C SER A 443 11.75 -11.23 -7.30
N TYR A 444 10.71 -11.63 -6.57
CA TYR A 444 9.35 -11.10 -6.74
C TYR A 444 9.28 -9.61 -6.43
N TRP A 445 9.88 -9.18 -5.31
CA TRP A 445 9.95 -7.76 -4.94
C TRP A 445 11.02 -6.95 -5.70
N ASN A 446 11.71 -7.58 -6.63
CA ASN A 446 12.49 -6.92 -7.68
C ASN A 446 11.74 -6.95 -9.04
N ALA A 447 10.49 -7.40 -9.06
CA ALA A 447 9.66 -7.56 -10.26
C ALA A 447 10.26 -8.49 -11.33
N VAL A 448 11.06 -9.48 -10.90
CA VAL A 448 11.69 -10.49 -11.76
C VAL A 448 11.41 -11.93 -11.31
N GLY A 449 10.54 -12.12 -10.31
CA GLY A 449 10.08 -13.44 -9.85
C GLY A 449 8.67 -13.75 -10.33
N GLN A 450 8.42 -15.01 -10.71
CA GLN A 450 7.09 -15.53 -11.03
C GLN A 450 6.34 -15.91 -9.74
N LEU A 451 5.01 -15.71 -9.72
CA LEU A 451 4.14 -16.15 -8.62
C LEU A 451 4.23 -17.68 -8.38
N PRO A 452 4.12 -18.16 -7.12
CA PRO A 452 3.94 -19.58 -6.88
C PRO A 452 2.57 -20.04 -7.40
N GLN A 453 2.46 -21.31 -7.78
CA GLN A 453 1.21 -21.90 -8.26
C GLN A 453 0.06 -21.74 -7.25
N SER A 454 0.33 -21.81 -5.95
CA SER A 454 -0.68 -21.67 -4.90
C SER A 454 -1.33 -20.29 -4.83
N ALA A 455 -0.69 -19.26 -5.39
CA ALA A 455 -1.27 -17.92 -5.53
C ALA A 455 -2.22 -17.84 -6.74
N CYS A 456 -2.20 -18.82 -7.65
CA CYS A 456 -2.99 -18.79 -8.86
C CYS A 456 -4.41 -19.32 -8.67
N PRO A 457 -5.37 -18.88 -9.52
CA PRO A 457 -6.70 -19.46 -9.53
C PRO A 457 -6.67 -20.97 -9.67
N LYS A 458 -7.64 -21.65 -9.05
CA LYS A 458 -7.71 -23.11 -9.07
C LYS A 458 -7.64 -23.66 -10.50
N GLY A 459 -6.64 -24.49 -10.77
CA GLY A 459 -6.42 -25.15 -12.06
C GLY A 459 -5.38 -24.46 -12.96
N ASP A 460 -4.91 -23.28 -12.59
CA ASP A 460 -3.81 -22.59 -13.28
C ASP A 460 -2.45 -23.01 -12.70
N GLU A 461 -1.48 -23.32 -13.58
CA GLU A 461 -0.07 -23.51 -13.19
C GLU A 461 0.66 -22.18 -12.98
N THR A 462 0.29 -21.17 -13.78
CA THR A 462 0.83 -19.80 -13.75
C THR A 462 -0.30 -18.81 -13.96
N CYS A 463 -0.14 -17.58 -13.47
CA CYS A 463 -1.15 -16.54 -13.51
C CYS A 463 -0.57 -15.12 -13.48
N ASP A 464 0.69 -14.94 -13.90
CA ASP A 464 1.37 -13.63 -13.83
C ASP A 464 0.66 -12.54 -14.66
N GLU A 465 -0.14 -12.92 -15.65
CA GLU A 465 -0.99 -11.99 -16.41
C GLU A 465 -2.04 -11.28 -15.56
N ARG A 466 -2.32 -11.81 -14.36
CA ARG A 466 -3.25 -11.24 -13.38
C ARG A 466 -2.58 -10.22 -12.45
N VAL A 467 -1.26 -10.23 -12.32
CA VAL A 467 -0.55 -9.36 -11.37
C VAL A 467 0.59 -8.63 -12.04
N ILE A 468 0.48 -7.31 -12.10
CA ILE A 468 1.55 -6.47 -12.62
C ILE A 468 2.21 -5.71 -11.48
N VAL A 469 3.49 -6.02 -11.22
CA VAL A 469 4.32 -5.36 -10.22
C VAL A 469 5.15 -4.27 -10.89
N THR A 470 4.96 -3.04 -10.45
CA THR A 470 5.74 -1.87 -10.83
C THR A 470 6.60 -1.46 -9.63
N ILE A 471 7.91 -1.30 -9.84
CA ILE A 471 8.85 -0.88 -8.82
C ILE A 471 9.60 0.38 -9.26
N GLN A 472 9.75 1.31 -8.32
CA GLN A 472 10.71 2.39 -8.42
C GLN A 472 11.82 2.15 -7.38
N GLN A 473 13.01 1.77 -7.86
CA GLN A 473 14.23 1.74 -7.06
C GLN A 473 14.76 3.16 -6.84
N ASN A 474 15.53 3.39 -5.77
CA ASN A 474 16.19 4.69 -5.56
C ASN A 474 17.44 4.86 -6.43
N ASP A 475 18.20 3.79 -6.63
CA ASP A 475 19.40 3.80 -7.47
C ASP A 475 19.03 3.50 -8.93
N SER A 476 18.23 4.37 -9.56
CA SER A 476 17.91 4.30 -11.00
C SER A 476 18.64 5.40 -11.80
N LYS A 477 18.89 5.13 -13.08
CA LYS A 477 19.35 6.15 -14.05
C LYS A 477 18.15 6.61 -14.87
N LEU A 478 17.57 7.74 -14.50
CA LEU A 478 16.50 8.36 -15.28
C LEU A 478 17.01 8.81 -16.65
N ILE A 479 16.39 8.30 -17.71
CA ILE A 479 16.64 8.69 -19.10
C ILE A 479 15.61 9.76 -19.51
N GLN A 480 14.32 9.49 -19.28
CA GLN A 480 13.24 10.37 -19.70
C GLN A 480 12.09 10.39 -18.71
N ARG A 481 11.64 11.61 -18.43
CA ARG A 481 10.39 11.97 -17.75
C ARG A 481 9.78 13.18 -18.45
N PHE A 482 8.48 13.35 -18.34
CA PHE A 482 7.74 14.37 -19.10
C PHE A 482 7.29 15.55 -18.23
N GLU A 483 8.02 15.79 -17.14
CA GLU A 483 7.71 16.83 -16.15
C GLU A 483 8.12 18.25 -16.60
N HIS A 484 9.14 18.37 -17.46
CA HIS A 484 9.71 19.66 -17.90
C HIS A 484 9.13 20.17 -19.22
N ASP A 485 9.14 21.49 -19.44
CA ASP A 485 8.57 22.13 -20.63
C ASP A 485 9.22 21.69 -21.95
N ASN A 486 10.51 21.36 -21.92
CA ASN A 486 11.28 20.90 -23.08
C ASN A 486 11.34 19.38 -23.21
N ALA A 487 10.55 18.62 -22.44
CA ALA A 487 10.64 17.16 -22.39
C ALA A 487 10.32 16.47 -23.73
N LEU A 488 9.60 17.14 -24.65
CA LEU A 488 9.40 16.65 -26.02
C LEU A 488 10.61 16.85 -26.94
N THR A 489 11.56 17.71 -26.57
CA THR A 489 12.72 18.03 -27.40
C THR A 489 13.98 17.33 -26.91
N THR A 490 14.20 17.33 -25.60
CA THR A 490 15.42 16.80 -24.97
C THR A 490 15.07 15.91 -23.78
N ASN A 491 15.84 14.85 -23.61
CA ASN A 491 15.74 13.96 -22.46
C ASN A 491 16.63 14.40 -21.29
N LEU A 492 16.54 13.69 -20.16
CA LEU A 492 17.24 14.04 -18.93
C LEU A 492 18.77 13.82 -19.02
N LEU A 493 19.24 13.14 -20.07
CA LEU A 493 20.66 12.98 -20.39
C LEU A 493 21.17 14.08 -21.34
N GLY A 494 20.30 15.02 -21.73
CA GLY A 494 20.58 16.08 -22.69
C GLY A 494 20.55 15.65 -24.15
N GLY A 495 20.08 14.43 -24.45
CA GLY A 495 19.96 13.93 -25.82
C GLY A 495 18.63 14.29 -26.45
N LEU A 496 18.55 14.30 -27.78
CA LEU A 496 17.34 14.69 -28.51
C LEU A 496 16.29 13.58 -28.49
N ASN A 497 15.04 13.97 -28.29
CA ASN A 497 13.85 13.16 -28.55
C ASN A 497 13.39 13.40 -30.00
N LYS A 498 13.10 12.34 -30.74
CA LYS A 498 12.60 12.40 -32.12
C LYS A 498 11.36 11.54 -32.29
N PHE A 499 10.37 12.09 -32.97
CA PHE A 499 9.07 11.46 -33.21
C PHE A 499 8.81 11.41 -34.71
N SER A 500 8.42 10.25 -35.23
CA SER A 500 8.05 10.08 -36.64
C SER A 500 6.84 9.17 -36.78
N GLY A 501 5.91 9.50 -37.67
CA GLY A 501 4.74 8.66 -37.98
C GLY A 501 3.54 8.83 -37.04
N PHE A 502 3.63 9.68 -36.01
CA PHE A 502 2.49 10.03 -35.15
C PHE A 502 1.59 11.07 -35.83
N THR A 503 0.32 11.13 -35.40
CA THR A 503 -0.62 12.13 -35.92
C THR A 503 -0.22 13.56 -35.49
N GLN A 504 -0.71 14.57 -36.20
CA GLN A 504 -0.37 15.98 -35.94
C GLN A 504 -0.63 16.42 -34.49
N ASN A 505 -1.65 15.85 -33.83
CA ASN A 505 -2.00 16.09 -32.44
C ASN A 505 -1.73 14.88 -31.53
N GLY A 506 -1.04 13.87 -32.04
CA GLY A 506 -0.80 12.60 -31.36
C GLY A 506 0.50 12.52 -30.58
N ILE A 507 1.12 13.65 -30.27
CA ILE A 507 2.30 13.73 -29.40
C ILE A 507 1.99 14.73 -28.30
N VAL A 508 1.68 14.23 -27.11
CA VAL A 508 1.28 15.09 -26.00
C VAL A 508 2.05 14.74 -24.74
N SER A 509 2.78 15.70 -24.19
CA SER A 509 3.35 15.61 -22.85
C SER A 509 2.37 16.20 -21.84
N CYS A 510 2.13 15.49 -20.75
CA CYS A 510 1.36 15.96 -19.61
C CYS A 510 2.26 16.00 -18.38
N LYS A 511 2.13 17.04 -17.56
CA LYS A 511 2.81 17.14 -16.26
C LYS A 511 2.00 16.42 -15.18
N SER A 512 2.70 16.02 -14.11
CA SER A 512 2.08 15.42 -12.93
C SER A 512 0.93 16.28 -12.41
N TYR A 513 -0.20 15.63 -12.16
CA TYR A 513 -1.39 16.26 -11.61
C TYR A 513 -1.35 16.21 -10.09
N LEU A 514 -1.37 17.38 -9.42
CA LEU A 514 -1.30 17.47 -7.96
C LEU A 514 -2.70 17.49 -7.33
N GLY A 515 -3.60 16.64 -7.82
CA GLY A 515 -4.96 16.47 -7.29
C GLY A 515 -5.77 17.77 -7.24
N GLY A 516 -6.64 17.92 -6.24
CA GLY A 516 -7.60 19.03 -6.13
C GLY A 516 -7.05 20.47 -6.04
N LYS A 517 -5.73 20.69 -6.11
CA LYS A 517 -5.13 22.01 -6.38
C LYS A 517 -5.12 22.36 -7.87
N ASP A 518 -5.10 21.34 -8.71
CA ASP A 518 -5.19 21.44 -10.15
C ASP A 518 -6.65 21.16 -10.55
N ILE A 519 -7.34 22.17 -11.07
CA ILE A 519 -8.80 22.09 -11.32
C ILE A 519 -9.11 21.20 -12.54
N ASP A 520 -8.19 21.10 -13.49
CA ASP A 520 -8.36 20.34 -14.74
C ASP A 520 -7.05 19.67 -15.17
N LYS A 521 -7.09 18.35 -15.39
CA LYS A 521 -5.96 17.54 -15.86
C LYS A 521 -5.52 17.95 -17.27
N SER A 522 -6.46 18.33 -18.15
CA SER A 522 -6.18 18.66 -19.54
C SER A 522 -5.27 19.90 -19.68
N LEU A 523 -5.40 20.85 -18.73
CA LEU A 523 -4.57 22.05 -18.67
C LEU A 523 -3.11 21.77 -18.28
N LYS A 524 -2.79 20.55 -17.84
CA LYS A 524 -1.40 20.11 -17.56
C LYS A 524 -0.73 19.47 -18.76
N CYS A 525 -1.42 19.38 -19.89
CA CYS A 525 -0.91 18.80 -21.12
C CYS A 525 -0.54 19.87 -22.14
N SER A 526 0.43 19.54 -23.01
CA SER A 526 0.85 20.43 -24.11
C SER A 526 -0.25 20.66 -25.16
N ASN A 527 -1.26 19.77 -25.19
CA ASN A 527 -2.49 19.96 -25.95
C ASN A 527 -3.69 19.69 -25.03
N PRO A 528 -4.60 20.67 -24.81
CA PRO A 528 -5.76 20.49 -23.94
C PRO A 528 -6.88 19.66 -24.60
N THR A 529 -6.78 19.39 -25.92
CA THR A 529 -7.78 18.67 -26.71
C THR A 529 -7.62 17.16 -26.57
N ILE A 530 -7.33 16.66 -25.36
CA ILE A 530 -7.19 15.21 -25.10
C ILE A 530 -8.43 14.69 -24.35
N PRO A 531 -9.43 14.12 -25.05
CA PRO A 531 -10.66 13.67 -24.41
C PRO A 531 -10.62 12.17 -24.07
N GLU A 532 -9.80 11.37 -24.77
CA GLU A 532 -9.96 9.91 -24.73
C GLU A 532 -9.20 9.22 -23.60
N PHE A 533 -8.06 9.78 -23.17
CA PHE A 533 -7.18 9.18 -22.18
C PHE A 533 -7.59 9.41 -20.72
N TYR A 534 -8.23 10.55 -20.44
CA TYR A 534 -8.64 10.97 -19.10
C TYR A 534 -10.15 10.87 -18.84
N LYS A 535 -10.86 9.98 -19.55
CA LYS A 535 -12.25 9.65 -19.20
C LYS A 535 -12.32 9.39 -17.69
N SER A 536 -13.41 9.82 -17.04
CA SER A 536 -13.66 9.60 -15.61
C SER A 536 -13.42 8.14 -15.27
N ALA A 537 -12.21 7.82 -14.80
CA ALA A 537 -11.73 6.46 -14.75
C ALA A 537 -12.31 5.80 -13.52
N SER A 538 -13.02 4.70 -13.74
CA SER A 538 -13.50 3.85 -12.67
C SER A 538 -13.58 2.41 -13.14
N ALA A 539 -13.63 1.44 -12.24
CA ALA A 539 -13.92 0.03 -12.56
C ALA A 539 -15.18 -0.16 -13.42
N TYR A 540 -16.08 0.84 -13.47
CA TYR A 540 -17.31 0.82 -14.26
C TYR A 540 -17.15 1.36 -15.69
N THR A 541 -16.22 2.29 -15.90
CA THR A 541 -16.11 3.10 -17.13
C THR A 541 -14.77 2.96 -17.84
N GLY A 542 -13.76 2.39 -17.18
CA GLY A 542 -12.40 2.26 -17.68
C GLY A 542 -11.67 3.60 -17.84
N GLY A 543 -10.46 3.55 -18.40
CA GLY A 543 -9.60 4.72 -18.62
C GLY A 543 -8.36 4.74 -17.74
N LEU A 544 -7.56 5.81 -17.86
CA LEU A 544 -6.30 5.95 -17.14
C LEU A 544 -6.50 6.49 -15.72
N VAL A 545 -6.08 5.72 -14.70
CA VAL A 545 -6.11 6.15 -13.28
C VAL A 545 -4.80 6.81 -12.84
N SER A 546 -3.67 6.41 -13.42
CA SER A 546 -2.38 7.04 -13.15
C SER A 546 -2.34 8.46 -13.70
N SER A 547 -1.85 9.41 -12.90
CA SER A 547 -1.68 10.80 -13.33
C SER A 547 -0.30 11.43 -13.04
N PRO A 548 0.80 10.68 -13.19
CA PRO A 548 2.14 11.27 -13.17
C PRO A 548 2.36 12.08 -14.45
N ASP A 549 3.49 12.78 -14.51
CA ASP A 549 4.02 13.30 -15.77
C ASP A 549 4.13 12.17 -16.79
N GLN A 550 3.73 12.36 -18.04
CA GLN A 550 3.64 11.27 -19.02
C GLN A 550 3.61 11.76 -20.45
N LEU A 551 3.98 10.89 -21.38
CA LEU A 551 3.82 11.08 -22.81
C LEU A 551 2.66 10.25 -23.32
N GLN A 552 1.79 10.86 -24.11
CA GLN A 552 0.67 10.22 -24.78
C GLN A 552 0.93 10.27 -26.28
N LEU A 553 0.86 9.10 -26.90
CA LEU A 553 1.13 8.92 -28.33
C LEU A 553 -0.09 8.33 -29.02
N SER A 554 -0.41 8.84 -30.22
CA SER A 554 -1.42 8.26 -31.10
C SER A 554 -1.01 8.31 -32.57
N TRP A 555 -1.42 7.28 -33.32
CA TRP A 555 -1.05 7.10 -34.72
C TRP A 555 -2.16 6.42 -35.52
N GLU A 556 -2.15 6.67 -36.83
CA GLU A 556 -3.10 6.12 -37.80
C GLU A 556 -2.42 5.27 -38.89
N LYS A 557 -1.09 5.17 -38.85
CA LYS A 557 -0.28 4.36 -39.77
C LYS A 557 0.68 3.49 -38.98
N PRO A 558 0.99 2.26 -39.45
CA PRO A 558 1.87 1.35 -38.73
C PRO A 558 3.28 1.89 -38.58
N ASN A 559 3.98 1.38 -37.57
CA ASN A 559 5.40 1.63 -37.31
C ASN A 559 5.78 3.11 -37.10
N PRO A 560 5.00 3.93 -36.36
CA PRO A 560 5.57 5.17 -35.85
C PRO A 560 6.72 4.84 -34.90
N VAL A 561 7.65 5.79 -34.77
CA VAL A 561 8.88 5.61 -34.00
C VAL A 561 9.08 6.80 -33.07
N TYR A 562 9.27 6.51 -31.79
CA TYR A 562 9.82 7.44 -30.81
C TYR A 562 11.27 7.02 -30.50
N SER A 563 12.24 7.90 -30.77
CA SER A 563 13.65 7.64 -30.51
C SER A 563 14.29 8.69 -29.61
N LEU A 564 15.28 8.26 -28.83
CA LEU A 564 16.02 9.06 -27.86
C LEU A 564 17.52 8.86 -28.08
N SER A 565 18.25 9.96 -28.29
CA SER A 565 19.71 9.95 -28.15
C SER A 565 20.06 9.78 -26.67
N LEU A 566 20.83 8.76 -26.33
CA LEU A 566 21.20 8.48 -24.93
C LEU A 566 22.49 9.18 -24.50
N ASN A 567 23.13 9.93 -25.41
CA ASN A 567 24.39 10.63 -25.15
C ASN A 567 25.45 9.73 -24.51
N ASN A 568 25.58 8.50 -25.04
CA ASN A 568 26.58 7.52 -24.64
C ASN A 568 26.49 7.16 -23.15
N VAL A 569 25.28 6.88 -22.67
CA VAL A 569 25.05 6.57 -21.26
C VAL A 569 25.72 5.26 -20.87
N SER A 570 26.47 5.28 -19.77
CA SER A 570 26.99 4.06 -19.14
C SER A 570 25.87 3.27 -18.47
N THR A 571 25.85 1.96 -18.66
CA THR A 571 24.94 1.04 -17.96
C THR A 571 25.57 0.41 -16.71
N LEU A 572 26.84 0.72 -16.40
CA LEU A 572 27.51 0.23 -15.20
C LEU A 572 26.65 0.43 -13.95
N GLY A 573 26.36 -0.67 -13.24
CA GLY A 573 25.52 -0.67 -12.04
C GLY A 573 24.04 -0.96 -12.30
N TYR A 574 23.61 -1.09 -13.56
CA TYR A 574 22.24 -1.39 -13.96
C TYR A 574 22.18 -2.68 -14.82
N ASP A 575 21.06 -3.39 -14.76
CA ASP A 575 20.86 -4.67 -15.48
C ASP A 575 19.59 -4.71 -16.33
N SER A 576 18.71 -3.72 -16.18
CA SER A 576 17.38 -3.71 -16.80
C SER A 576 17.05 -2.33 -17.36
N LEU A 577 16.55 -2.30 -18.60
CA LEU A 577 15.82 -1.15 -19.14
C LEU A 577 14.38 -1.25 -18.67
N THR A 578 13.88 -0.19 -18.03
CA THR A 578 12.50 -0.12 -17.55
C THR A 578 11.80 1.13 -18.04
N PHE A 579 10.50 1.02 -18.25
CA PHE A 579 9.59 2.12 -18.54
C PHE A 579 8.18 1.71 -18.10
N ARG A 580 7.28 2.66 -17.92
CA ARG A 580 5.87 2.37 -17.62
C ARG A 580 5.00 2.63 -18.83
N VAL A 581 3.99 1.77 -19.04
CA VAL A 581 3.01 1.89 -20.12
C VAL A 581 1.59 1.71 -19.62
N ALA A 582 0.64 2.32 -20.31
CA ALA A 582 -0.78 2.07 -20.11
C ALA A 582 -1.52 2.06 -21.44
N LEU A 583 -2.62 1.29 -21.48
CA LEU A 583 -3.52 1.16 -22.61
C LEU A 583 -4.95 1.61 -22.31
N PRO A 584 -5.13 2.91 -22.07
CA PRO A 584 -6.43 3.48 -21.69
C PRO A 584 -7.51 3.43 -22.78
N ILE A 585 -7.14 3.26 -24.05
CA ILE A 585 -8.09 3.21 -25.17
C ILE A 585 -8.06 1.83 -25.82
N ASP A 586 -6.89 1.26 -26.08
CA ASP A 586 -6.77 -0.04 -26.74
C ASP A 586 -6.85 -1.22 -25.76
N VAL A 587 -7.16 -2.41 -26.26
CA VAL A 587 -7.15 -3.66 -25.46
C VAL A 587 -5.80 -4.38 -25.57
N GLY A 588 -5.16 -4.26 -26.73
CA GLY A 588 -3.87 -4.87 -27.01
C GLY A 588 -3.07 -4.06 -28.02
N GLN A 589 -1.75 -4.08 -27.84
CA GLN A 589 -0.72 -3.59 -28.75
C GLN A 589 0.61 -4.25 -28.39
N ASP A 590 1.70 -3.79 -28.99
CA ASP A 590 3.05 -4.13 -28.54
C ASP A 590 4.00 -3.01 -28.95
N VAL A 591 5.24 -3.13 -28.50
CA VAL A 591 6.30 -2.18 -28.82
C VAL A 591 7.59 -2.95 -29.06
N ASN A 592 8.19 -2.71 -30.23
CA ASN A 592 9.53 -3.19 -30.51
C ASN A 592 10.53 -2.18 -29.92
N ILE A 593 11.40 -2.66 -29.04
CA ILE A 593 12.41 -1.86 -28.35
C ILE A 593 13.75 -2.16 -28.99
N GLU A 594 14.39 -1.14 -29.56
CA GLU A 594 15.73 -1.23 -30.15
C GLU A 594 16.73 -0.46 -29.30
N LEU A 595 17.85 -1.11 -28.98
CA LEU A 595 19.03 -0.48 -28.37
C LEU A 595 20.18 -0.44 -29.36
N THR A 596 20.94 0.66 -29.33
CA THR A 596 22.17 0.83 -30.12
C THR A 596 23.35 1.06 -29.18
N ASP A 597 24.46 0.35 -29.38
CA ASP A 597 25.72 0.60 -28.65
C ASP A 597 26.57 1.72 -29.30
N LEU A 598 27.75 1.99 -28.75
CA LEU A 598 28.69 2.97 -29.30
C LEU A 598 29.33 2.58 -30.63
N ASN A 599 29.32 1.29 -30.96
CA ASN A 599 29.85 0.79 -32.24
C ASN A 599 28.79 0.83 -33.35
N GLY A 600 27.59 1.32 -33.04
CA GLY A 600 26.47 1.39 -33.98
C GLY A 600 25.75 0.05 -34.18
N LYS A 601 26.04 -0.96 -33.36
CA LYS A 601 25.33 -2.24 -33.44
C LYS A 601 23.98 -2.13 -32.73
N THR A 602 22.95 -2.71 -33.34
CA THR A 602 21.59 -2.69 -32.81
C THR A 602 21.10 -4.08 -32.42
N SER A 603 20.15 -4.12 -31.49
CA SER A 603 19.34 -5.30 -31.17
C SER A 603 17.94 -4.85 -30.83
N THR A 604 16.96 -5.61 -31.30
CA THR A 604 15.54 -5.33 -31.09
C THR A 604 14.88 -6.49 -30.36
N VAL A 605 14.04 -6.17 -29.38
CA VAL A 605 13.23 -7.13 -28.63
C VAL A 605 11.78 -6.69 -28.60
N ILE A 606 10.87 -7.64 -28.40
CA ILE A 606 9.44 -7.38 -28.29
C ILE A 606 9.10 -7.14 -26.82
N ALA A 607 8.59 -5.96 -26.48
CA ALA A 607 8.38 -5.55 -25.09
C ALA A 607 7.40 -6.48 -24.35
N SER A 608 6.38 -7.00 -25.04
CA SER A 608 5.41 -7.91 -24.44
C SER A 608 5.96 -9.30 -24.12
N ASP A 609 7.18 -9.66 -24.52
CA ASP A 609 7.85 -10.87 -24.00
C ASP A 609 8.23 -10.70 -22.52
N PHE A 610 8.24 -9.46 -22.02
CA PHE A 610 8.74 -9.10 -20.70
C PHE A 610 7.69 -8.47 -19.76
N SER A 611 6.46 -8.21 -20.23
CA SER A 611 5.38 -7.68 -19.40
C SER A 611 4.00 -7.89 -20.04
N ASP A 612 2.99 -8.16 -19.20
CA ASP A 612 1.58 -8.24 -19.61
C ASP A 612 0.88 -6.87 -19.65
N ALA A 613 1.61 -5.77 -19.43
CA ALA A 613 1.09 -4.41 -19.49
C ALA A 613 0.58 -4.01 -20.89
N PHE A 614 0.93 -4.78 -21.93
CA PHE A 614 0.55 -4.54 -23.32
C PHE A 614 -0.78 -5.16 -23.74
N TYR A 615 -1.46 -5.84 -22.83
CA TYR A 615 -2.80 -6.38 -23.04
C TYR A 615 -3.61 -6.15 -21.77
N THR A 616 -4.76 -5.46 -21.86
CA THR A 616 -5.49 -4.97 -20.66
C THR A 616 -6.27 -6.06 -19.94
N ILE A 617 -6.60 -7.13 -20.66
CA ILE A 617 -7.29 -8.30 -20.13
C ILE A 617 -6.23 -9.32 -19.68
N PRO A 618 -6.35 -9.95 -18.50
CA PRO A 618 -5.38 -10.96 -18.06
C PRO A 618 -5.49 -12.24 -18.90
N ARG A 619 -4.83 -12.26 -20.06
CA ARG A 619 -4.72 -13.40 -20.97
C ARG A 619 -3.29 -13.92 -20.93
N LYS A 620 -3.14 -15.24 -20.79
CA LYS A 620 -1.84 -15.89 -20.99
C LYS A 620 -1.39 -15.65 -22.43
N LYS A 621 -0.12 -15.31 -22.61
CA LYS A 621 0.48 -15.15 -23.93
C LYS A 621 0.61 -16.52 -24.60
N VAL A 622 -0.11 -16.72 -25.71
CA VAL A 622 -0.05 -17.97 -26.51
C VAL A 622 0.63 -17.65 -27.85
N ASN A 623 1.58 -18.50 -28.28
CA ASN A 623 2.27 -18.40 -29.57
C ASN A 623 2.93 -17.04 -29.87
N GLY A 624 3.43 -16.35 -28.84
CA GLY A 624 4.12 -15.06 -29.02
C GLY A 624 3.20 -13.86 -29.24
N ILE A 625 1.89 -13.99 -29.02
CA ILE A 625 0.94 -12.91 -29.35
C ILE A 625 0.25 -12.34 -28.10
N PRO A 626 0.48 -11.06 -27.83
CA PRO A 626 -0.51 -10.12 -27.31
C PRO A 626 -0.82 -8.97 -28.31
N LEU A 627 -0.29 -9.05 -29.55
CA LEU A 627 -0.62 -8.10 -30.62
C LEU A 627 -2.01 -8.28 -31.23
N LEU A 628 -2.47 -9.52 -31.34
CA LEU A 628 -3.80 -9.81 -31.87
C LEU A 628 -4.79 -9.78 -30.72
N ILE A 629 -5.78 -8.91 -30.85
CA ILE A 629 -6.91 -8.86 -29.95
C ILE A 629 -7.66 -10.18 -30.09
N ALA A 630 -7.77 -10.94 -29.00
CA ALA A 630 -8.51 -12.19 -28.97
C ALA A 630 -9.97 -11.96 -29.35
N GLU A 631 -10.63 -12.99 -29.87
CA GLU A 631 -12.04 -12.91 -30.22
C GLU A 631 -12.88 -12.46 -29.01
N GLY A 632 -13.76 -11.48 -29.20
CA GLY A 632 -14.59 -10.90 -28.14
C GLY A 632 -13.91 -9.79 -27.31
N ASP A 633 -12.58 -9.79 -27.19
CA ASP A 633 -11.86 -8.84 -26.34
C ASP A 633 -11.97 -7.39 -26.86
N GLY A 634 -12.11 -7.20 -28.18
CA GLY A 634 -12.30 -5.88 -28.80
C GLY A 634 -13.52 -5.11 -28.28
N PHE A 635 -14.51 -5.79 -27.70
CA PHE A 635 -15.64 -5.16 -27.03
C PHE A 635 -15.23 -4.29 -25.83
N TYR A 636 -14.07 -4.55 -25.22
CA TYR A 636 -13.56 -3.88 -24.02
C TYR A 636 -12.64 -2.69 -24.30
N LYS A 637 -12.48 -2.30 -25.58
CA LYS A 637 -11.71 -1.13 -25.99
C LYS A 637 -12.14 0.12 -25.23
N GLY A 638 -11.23 0.69 -24.42
CA GLY A 638 -11.44 1.88 -23.63
C GLY A 638 -12.40 1.71 -22.44
N LYS A 639 -12.65 0.46 -22.02
CA LYS A 639 -13.54 0.11 -20.89
C LYS A 639 -12.79 -0.56 -19.74
N THR A 640 -11.49 -0.80 -19.87
CA THR A 640 -10.64 -1.33 -18.80
C THR A 640 -9.99 -0.18 -18.04
N THR A 641 -9.96 -0.30 -16.72
CA THR A 641 -9.24 0.65 -15.87
C THR A 641 -7.76 0.32 -15.91
N GLU A 642 -6.94 1.26 -16.38
CA GLU A 642 -5.51 1.06 -16.55
C GLU A 642 -4.69 2.02 -15.69
N ALA A 643 -3.62 1.49 -15.10
CA ALA A 643 -2.55 2.27 -14.49
C ALA A 643 -1.31 2.20 -15.38
N LEU A 644 -0.39 3.14 -15.18
CA LEU A 644 0.95 3.05 -15.76
C LEU A 644 1.70 1.89 -15.10
N ASN A 645 1.92 0.83 -15.87
CA ASN A 645 2.47 -0.44 -15.43
C ASN A 645 3.88 -0.63 -15.99
N MET A 646 4.80 -1.14 -15.16
CA MET A 646 6.19 -1.33 -15.56
C MET A 646 6.36 -2.43 -16.61
N VAL A 647 7.25 -2.15 -17.55
CA VAL A 647 7.91 -3.11 -18.43
C VAL A 647 9.37 -3.17 -17.99
N SER A 648 9.89 -4.37 -17.76
CA SER A 648 11.27 -4.59 -17.31
C SER A 648 11.99 -5.56 -18.24
N ILE A 649 12.89 -5.03 -19.06
CA ILE A 649 13.62 -5.78 -20.07
C ILE A 649 15.07 -5.93 -19.60
N PRO A 650 15.58 -7.15 -19.35
CA PRO A 650 16.99 -7.34 -19.04
C PRO A 650 17.87 -6.83 -20.20
N LEU A 651 18.95 -6.11 -19.89
CA LEU A 651 19.90 -5.68 -20.91
C LEU A 651 20.54 -6.87 -21.65
N THR A 652 20.63 -8.03 -21.00
CA THR A 652 21.11 -9.30 -21.58
C THR A 652 20.16 -9.92 -22.61
N ALA A 653 18.92 -9.43 -22.74
CA ALA A 653 18.01 -9.82 -23.82
C ALA A 653 18.42 -9.23 -25.18
N PHE A 654 19.15 -8.11 -25.19
CA PHE A 654 19.58 -7.43 -26.41
C PHE A 654 20.84 -8.08 -26.99
N LYS A 655 20.65 -9.17 -27.75
CA LYS A 655 21.75 -10.01 -28.21
C LYS A 655 22.65 -9.27 -29.20
N GLY A 656 23.94 -9.35 -28.93
CA GLY A 656 24.98 -8.82 -29.81
C GLY A 656 25.34 -7.36 -29.57
N VAL A 657 24.52 -6.56 -28.88
CA VAL A 657 24.88 -5.19 -28.50
C VAL A 657 25.86 -5.25 -27.32
N ASP A 658 26.89 -4.38 -27.30
CA ASP A 658 27.66 -4.16 -26.07
C ASP A 658 26.85 -3.27 -25.13
N PRO A 659 26.30 -3.80 -24.03
CA PRO A 659 25.42 -3.02 -23.18
C PRO A 659 26.19 -1.98 -22.37
N SER A 660 27.53 -2.02 -22.31
CA SER A 660 28.33 -1.16 -21.40
C SER A 660 28.04 0.33 -21.59
N PHE A 661 27.82 0.74 -22.84
CA PHE A 661 27.44 2.10 -23.20
C PHE A 661 26.39 2.08 -24.31
N LEU A 662 25.31 2.83 -24.12
CA LEU A 662 24.21 2.91 -25.07
C LEU A 662 24.16 4.31 -25.70
N SER A 663 24.05 4.35 -27.04
CA SER A 663 24.01 5.60 -27.82
C SER A 663 22.59 6.02 -28.16
N ASN A 664 21.69 5.07 -28.43
CA ASN A 664 20.32 5.34 -28.85
C ASN A 664 19.34 4.28 -28.33
N LEU A 665 18.10 4.72 -28.08
CA LEU A 665 16.94 3.89 -27.76
C LEU A 665 15.79 4.26 -28.69
N ALA A 666 15.11 3.27 -29.27
CA ALA A 666 13.93 3.49 -30.09
C ALA A 666 12.77 2.58 -29.70
N PHE A 667 11.56 3.15 -29.72
CA PHE A 667 10.27 2.50 -29.54
C PHE A 667 9.54 2.52 -30.88
N THR A 668 9.32 1.36 -31.47
CA THR A 668 8.56 1.21 -32.73
C THR A 668 7.24 0.51 -32.43
N PHE A 669 6.12 1.10 -32.88
CA PHE A 669 4.79 0.59 -32.58
C PHE A 669 4.21 -0.17 -33.79
N PRO A 670 4.26 -1.53 -33.82
CA PRO A 670 3.92 -2.31 -35.02
C PRO A 670 2.44 -2.28 -35.41
N LYS A 671 1.54 -1.93 -34.48
CA LYS A 671 0.10 -1.90 -34.75
C LYS A 671 -0.24 -0.82 -35.79
N SER A 672 -1.18 -1.12 -36.70
CA SER A 672 -1.56 -0.22 -37.81
C SER A 672 -2.10 1.14 -37.38
N SER A 673 -2.83 1.18 -36.28
CA SER A 673 -3.25 2.39 -35.59
C SER A 673 -3.40 2.09 -34.11
N GLY A 674 -3.25 3.11 -33.27
CA GLY A 674 -3.34 2.89 -31.83
C GLY A 674 -2.96 4.10 -31.01
N ALA A 675 -2.99 3.88 -29.71
CA ALA A 675 -2.61 4.89 -28.73
C ALA A 675 -1.97 4.25 -27.49
N ILE A 676 -0.98 4.91 -26.92
CA ILE A 676 -0.24 4.44 -25.74
C ILE A 676 0.14 5.62 -24.85
N VAL A 677 0.20 5.38 -23.55
CA VAL A 677 0.79 6.31 -22.58
C VAL A 677 2.09 5.71 -22.06
N ILE A 678 3.17 6.50 -22.02
CA ILE A 678 4.51 6.08 -21.62
C ILE A 678 5.07 7.03 -20.55
N ASN A 679 5.79 6.49 -19.57
CA ASN A 679 6.53 7.28 -18.59
C ASN A 679 7.78 6.55 -18.04
N ASP A 680 8.61 7.27 -17.27
CA ASP A 680 9.69 6.78 -16.43
C ASP A 680 10.67 5.85 -17.16
N ILE A 681 11.18 6.29 -18.32
CA ILE A 681 12.20 5.53 -19.06
C ILE A 681 13.51 5.64 -18.29
N GLN A 682 14.06 4.51 -17.84
CA GLN A 682 15.20 4.48 -16.95
C GLN A 682 15.95 3.15 -16.98
N LEU A 683 17.21 3.16 -16.55
CA LEU A 683 17.96 1.95 -16.21
C LEU A 683 17.81 1.66 -14.72
N GLN A 684 17.57 0.40 -14.35
CA GLN A 684 17.47 -0.06 -12.97
C GLN A 684 18.33 -1.31 -12.74
N LYS A 685 18.63 -1.59 -11.48
CA LYS A 685 19.24 -2.85 -11.02
C LYS A 685 18.19 -3.72 -10.34
N LEU A 686 17.75 -4.79 -11.01
CA LEU A 686 16.66 -5.66 -10.57
C LEU A 686 17.10 -7.12 -10.41
N ARG A 687 18.18 -7.56 -11.04
CA ARG A 687 18.55 -8.99 -11.19
C ARG A 687 19.72 -9.42 -10.32
#